data_AF-A0A319DSZ3-F1
#
_entry.id   AF-A0A319DSZ3-F1
#
_cell.length_a   1.000
_cell.length_b   1.000
_cell.length_c   1.000
_cell.angle_alpha   90.00
_cell.angle_beta   90.00
_cell.angle_gamma   90.00
#
_symmetry.space_group_name_H-M   'P 1'
#
loop_
_entity.id
_entity.type
_entity.pdbx_description
1 polymer ?
#
loop_
_entity_poly.entity_id
_entity_poly.type
_entity_poly.pdbx_seq_one_letter_code
_entity_poly.pdbx_strand_id
1 'polypeptide(L)'
;MLRQAVRGARWYQHVARGSSPSWPRGFSAVVPRFIQYGGPNDKVNFFEQDTPGSQKRSRVDPDAENDADPDEVRNELSRLDKELEDLGDPYGPNGEFIRSLPEHERARALEVLREYTEGEGKDDSKLDFDGVFDGELDEMLRKEFEGLATEEEQEWQSKFEGEDAPPAVVRRPYDVVANDPQLQPYADKFNQYLRRIASDDTNRRWHQELWKWYRRCKQAVPGFLESMPEETVDLLWKSQAARGPLKAQEAPRIQTLAEDAMAAGLSLSTPRLLAYIEILHETRNTKVALDQWEAHQSGLCQGKDDLEAYWKLGVRLFAAEDDPQRAQDIALAFLANDKSRQPHILIPVITAWGTRPGREAEIKAWALYLQLKAFLQHNMTMDDYDQVSIGFLKAGRLGLAIAVFKDMMITGRDAAHDSTSLYQAAVGLVGNLQASSVSEQDVNKVSLSTLTVLPRKFQNRFFYASWMKKLIGMGEVDSAALVIELMYERGVKPDAKHLNGIIAAWLREGGGAAREKAERLGWAMVQQRIDLVCARANPPEKAPQLAIDQEVDSSRLPRFMQRAVPPASIETFSILLLHYTRKGDDDMVKYLVKCLGDARIHPNSYFMNHLLYAELRNQDIAALWNKFLTMSATTQPDLESYACLWDCGKLQYDRGRTTFVAGFPTARELFYHMMHWYTNLPNRGQSAAREEFSKELYDQVIRCFCLSKDLPGTLVALHVIRHIFGFFPDETTARLIVVQVARLAGAPTDTPKRRLRRLSSTPKSKENIGHVKQLVELLSERKLAILHARGQELDDLEPQERQQYQLEIMTELLRVVMGRKLGDASRVEKQIATAADELGAAGINLGPSLEDDSLLQ
;
A
#
# COMPACT_ATOMS: atom_id res chain seq x y z
N MET A 1 14.76 15.82 12.47
CA MET A 1 13.58 15.45 11.66
C MET A 1 13.95 14.62 10.41
N LEU A 2 15.19 14.15 10.24
CA LEU A 2 15.59 13.25 9.14
C LEU A 2 15.66 11.75 9.54
N ARG A 3 15.53 11.40 10.83
CA ARG A 3 15.73 10.02 11.33
C ARG A 3 14.47 9.16 11.48
N GLN A 4 13.35 9.55 10.87
CA GLN A 4 12.17 8.68 10.77
C GLN A 4 11.61 8.60 9.34
N ALA A 5 12.31 9.21 8.35
CA ALA A 5 11.90 9.22 6.95
C ALA A 5 12.26 7.92 6.19
N VAL A 6 13.04 7.02 6.79
CA VAL A 6 13.62 5.84 6.11
C VAL A 6 12.88 4.53 6.41
N ARG A 7 11.84 4.52 7.26
CA ARG A 7 11.08 3.27 7.58
C ARG A 7 9.63 3.23 7.11
N GLY A 8 9.24 4.06 6.13
CA GLY A 8 7.85 4.16 5.68
C GLY A 8 7.61 4.10 4.18
N ALA A 9 8.64 3.94 3.35
CA ALA A 9 8.48 3.83 1.90
C ALA A 9 8.17 2.38 1.48
N ARG A 10 7.08 1.81 2.02
CA ARG A 10 6.42 0.66 1.39
C ARG A 10 5.70 1.17 0.15
N TRP A 11 6.39 1.21 -0.98
CA TRP A 11 5.80 1.45 -2.29
C TRP A 11 5.76 0.13 -3.05
N TYR A 12 4.62 -0.57 -2.93
CA TYR A 12 3.91 -1.32 -3.98
C TYR A 12 2.81 -2.11 -3.28
N GLN A 13 1.60 -1.55 -3.25
CA GLN A 13 0.31 -2.25 -3.29
C GLN A 13 -0.80 -1.22 -3.08
N HIS A 14 -1.76 -1.22 -4.02
CA HIS A 14 -2.97 -0.38 -4.07
C HIS A 14 -2.78 1.08 -4.54
N VAL A 15 -3.12 1.36 -5.80
CA VAL A 15 -4.37 2.04 -6.22
C VAL A 15 -4.37 2.12 -7.75
N ALA A 16 -5.26 1.34 -8.37
CA ALA A 16 -5.92 1.72 -9.62
C ALA A 16 -7.44 1.54 -9.39
N ARG A 17 -8.12 2.63 -9.07
CA ARG A 17 -9.57 2.77 -9.26
C ARG A 17 -9.79 4.11 -9.94
N GLY A 18 -9.79 4.08 -11.27
CA GLY A 18 -10.16 5.22 -12.09
C GLY A 18 -11.68 5.29 -12.25
N SER A 19 -12.26 6.41 -11.84
CA SER A 19 -13.57 6.88 -12.29
C SER A 19 -13.39 7.63 -13.62
N SER A 20 -14.06 7.18 -14.68
CA SER A 20 -14.11 7.82 -16.00
C SER A 20 -14.73 9.22 -15.98
N PRO A 21 -14.41 10.10 -16.96
CA PRO A 21 -15.36 10.29 -18.06
C PRO A 21 -14.77 10.54 -19.47
N SER A 22 -15.51 10.01 -20.46
CA SER A 22 -15.76 10.45 -21.86
C SER A 22 -14.63 10.75 -22.87
N TRP A 23 -14.67 9.99 -23.97
CA TRP A 23 -13.85 10.02 -25.19
C TRP A 23 -14.20 11.17 -26.17
N PRO A 24 -13.36 11.41 -27.21
CA PRO A 24 -13.76 10.94 -28.55
C PRO A 24 -12.67 10.16 -29.34
N ARG A 25 -13.15 9.40 -30.33
CA ARG A 25 -12.57 8.26 -31.08
C ARG A 25 -11.51 8.57 -32.15
N GLY A 26 -10.73 7.52 -32.45
CA GLY A 26 -10.14 7.13 -33.75
C GLY A 26 -8.70 6.64 -33.56
N PHE A 27 -8.28 5.38 -33.73
CA PHE A 27 -8.60 4.35 -34.72
C PHE A 27 -8.48 2.94 -34.09
N SER A 28 -9.35 2.04 -34.52
CA SER A 28 -9.36 0.62 -34.13
C SER A 28 -8.36 -0.16 -34.99
N ALA A 29 -7.26 -0.62 -34.38
CA ALA A 29 -6.48 -1.73 -34.94
C ALA A 29 -7.24 -3.03 -34.60
N VAL A 30 -7.85 -3.61 -35.62
CA VAL A 30 -8.58 -4.88 -35.54
C VAL A 30 -7.59 -5.99 -35.18
N VAL A 31 -7.76 -6.60 -34.02
CA VAL A 31 -7.22 -7.93 -33.68
C VAL A 31 -7.81 -8.92 -34.68
N PRO A 32 -7.03 -9.83 -35.29
CA PRO A 32 -7.60 -10.83 -36.19
C PRO A 32 -8.57 -11.70 -35.37
N ARG A 33 -9.87 -11.53 -35.62
CA ARG A 33 -10.88 -12.52 -35.25
C ARG A 33 -10.48 -13.81 -35.96
N PHE A 34 -10.37 -14.91 -35.23
CA PHE A 34 -10.52 -16.22 -35.85
C PHE A 34 -11.93 -16.26 -36.45
N ILE A 35 -12.00 -16.08 -37.76
CA ILE A 35 -13.21 -16.26 -38.53
C ILE A 35 -13.24 -17.75 -38.84
N GLN A 36 -14.04 -18.51 -38.07
CA GLN A 36 -14.48 -19.82 -38.53
C GLN A 36 -15.25 -19.59 -39.83
N TYR A 37 -14.67 -20.02 -40.95
CA TYR A 37 -15.39 -20.05 -42.21
C TYR A 37 -16.31 -21.27 -42.21
N GLY A 38 -17.62 -21.01 -42.21
CA GLY A 38 -18.64 -21.99 -42.58
C GLY A 38 -19.33 -22.68 -41.40
N GLY A 39 -20.66 -22.73 -41.48
CA GLY A 39 -21.43 -23.75 -40.76
C GLY A 39 -21.17 -25.15 -41.37
N PRO A 40 -21.74 -26.22 -40.78
CA PRO A 40 -21.43 -27.63 -41.13
C PRO A 40 -21.64 -28.06 -42.59
N ASN A 41 -22.03 -27.17 -43.50
CA ASN A 41 -22.22 -27.45 -44.94
C ASN A 41 -21.60 -26.42 -45.90
N ASP A 42 -20.81 -25.44 -45.45
CA ASP A 42 -20.18 -24.47 -46.36
C ASP A 42 -18.76 -24.91 -46.77
N LYS A 43 -18.57 -25.17 -48.08
CA LYS A 43 -17.26 -25.52 -48.65
C LYS A 43 -16.54 -24.27 -49.17
N VAL A 44 -15.70 -23.66 -48.35
CA VAL A 44 -14.79 -22.58 -48.78
C VAL A 44 -13.47 -23.20 -49.26
N ASN A 45 -13.02 -22.83 -50.46
CA ASN A 45 -11.77 -23.33 -51.05
C ASN A 45 -10.73 -22.22 -51.11
N PHE A 46 -9.55 -22.45 -50.52
CA PHE A 46 -8.44 -21.50 -50.55
C PHE A 46 -7.47 -21.79 -51.70
N PHE A 47 -6.92 -20.74 -52.30
CA PHE A 47 -5.98 -20.82 -53.40
C PHE A 47 -4.79 -19.88 -53.16
N GLU A 48 -3.58 -20.36 -53.44
CA GLU A 48 -2.33 -19.60 -53.38
C GLU A 48 -1.87 -19.16 -54.78
N GLN A 49 -1.30 -17.96 -54.86
CA GLN A 49 -0.73 -17.37 -56.09
C GLN A 49 0.68 -16.85 -55.80
N ASP A 50 1.65 -17.25 -56.62
CA ASP A 50 3.08 -16.89 -56.42
C ASP A 50 3.35 -15.38 -56.51
N THR A 51 2.55 -14.62 -57.27
CA THR A 51 2.65 -13.16 -57.40
C THR A 51 1.28 -12.53 -57.69
N PRO A 52 1.06 -11.23 -57.36
CA PRO A 52 -0.25 -10.55 -57.52
C PRO A 52 -0.79 -10.46 -58.96
N GLY A 53 0.00 -10.84 -59.98
CA GLY A 53 -0.37 -10.84 -61.40
C GLY A 53 -0.33 -12.21 -62.08
N SER A 54 -0.05 -13.31 -61.36
CA SER A 54 0.04 -14.65 -61.96
C SER A 54 -1.35 -15.27 -62.20
N GLN A 55 -1.55 -15.91 -63.36
CA GLN A 55 -2.77 -16.68 -63.64
C GLN A 55 -2.73 -18.12 -63.10
N LYS A 56 -1.59 -18.59 -62.60
CA LYS A 56 -1.50 -19.90 -61.94
C LYS A 56 -2.04 -19.77 -60.50
N ARG A 57 -3.06 -20.57 -60.16
CA ARG A 57 -3.65 -20.68 -58.83
C ARG A 57 -3.51 -22.13 -58.35
N SER A 58 -2.82 -22.35 -57.22
CA SER A 58 -2.74 -23.65 -56.57
C SER A 58 -3.79 -23.74 -55.47
N ARG A 59 -4.52 -24.85 -55.33
CA ARG A 59 -5.47 -25.02 -54.21
C ARG A 59 -4.66 -25.42 -52.97
N VAL A 60 -4.82 -24.69 -51.87
CA VAL A 60 -4.10 -24.92 -50.62
C VAL A 60 -5.13 -25.08 -49.51
N ASP A 61 -4.92 -26.04 -48.62
CA ASP A 61 -5.72 -26.22 -47.42
C ASP A 61 -4.93 -25.63 -46.24
N PRO A 62 -5.31 -24.45 -45.71
CA PRO A 62 -4.52 -23.73 -44.72
C PRO A 62 -4.46 -24.41 -43.35
N ASP A 63 -5.34 -25.38 -43.07
CA ASP A 63 -5.42 -26.09 -41.79
C ASP A 63 -4.80 -27.50 -41.84
N ALA A 64 -4.34 -27.96 -43.01
CA ALA A 64 -3.83 -29.33 -43.20
C ALA A 64 -2.57 -29.66 -42.38
N GLU A 65 -1.71 -28.68 -42.06
CA GLU A 65 -0.56 -28.89 -41.17
C GLU A 65 -0.96 -28.89 -39.68
N ASN A 66 -2.01 -28.15 -39.29
CA ASN A 66 -2.50 -28.11 -37.91
C ASN A 66 -3.31 -29.36 -37.53
N ASP A 67 -3.99 -29.99 -38.49
CA ASP A 67 -4.75 -31.22 -38.27
C ASP A 67 -3.86 -32.49 -38.30
N ALA A 68 -2.63 -32.39 -38.81
CA ALA A 68 -1.69 -33.52 -38.84
C ALA A 68 -1.00 -33.78 -37.48
N ASP A 69 -0.68 -32.73 -36.73
CA ASP A 69 -0.04 -32.81 -35.40
C ASP A 69 -0.85 -33.58 -34.32
N PRO A 70 -2.18 -33.39 -34.16
CA PRO A 70 -2.92 -34.08 -33.10
C PRO A 70 -3.02 -35.58 -33.34
N ASP A 71 -3.14 -36.04 -34.59
CA ASP A 71 -3.24 -37.47 -34.90
C ASP A 71 -1.88 -38.18 -34.73
N GLU A 72 -0.78 -37.51 -35.05
CA GLU A 72 0.57 -38.04 -34.84
C GLU A 72 0.87 -38.16 -33.33
N VAL A 73 0.51 -37.14 -32.54
CA VAL A 73 0.65 -37.16 -31.07
C VAL A 73 -0.26 -38.21 -30.43
N ARG A 74 -1.49 -38.41 -30.94
CA ARG A 74 -2.42 -39.43 -30.42
C ARG A 74 -1.94 -40.84 -30.73
N ASN A 75 -1.31 -41.02 -31.90
CA ASN A 75 -0.69 -42.29 -32.29
C ASN A 75 0.58 -42.57 -31.49
N GLU A 76 1.40 -41.56 -31.19
CA GLU A 76 2.55 -41.72 -30.29
C GLU A 76 2.13 -42.02 -28.86
N LEU A 77 1.11 -41.32 -28.33
CA LEU A 77 0.55 -41.63 -27.01
C LEU A 77 0.00 -43.06 -26.95
N SER A 78 -0.76 -43.48 -27.96
CA SER A 78 -1.30 -44.84 -28.02
C SER A 78 -0.20 -45.91 -28.17
N ARG A 79 0.94 -45.55 -28.77
CA ARG A 79 2.11 -46.42 -28.89
C ARG A 79 2.87 -46.51 -27.58
N LEU A 80 3.08 -45.39 -26.89
CA LEU A 80 3.73 -45.32 -25.59
C LEU A 80 2.89 -46.02 -24.52
N ASP A 81 1.56 -45.91 -24.56
CA ASP A 81 0.65 -46.63 -23.66
C ASP A 81 0.75 -48.16 -23.87
N LYS A 82 0.90 -48.62 -25.12
CA LYS A 82 1.16 -50.04 -25.42
C LYS A 82 2.55 -50.49 -24.99
N GLU A 83 3.58 -49.68 -25.22
CA GLU A 83 4.94 -49.99 -24.74
C GLU A 83 5.00 -50.01 -23.20
N LEU A 84 4.18 -49.22 -22.50
CA LEU A 84 3.99 -49.25 -21.05
C LEU A 84 3.24 -50.48 -20.55
N GLU A 85 2.20 -50.92 -21.27
CA GLU A 85 1.51 -52.19 -20.97
C GLU A 85 2.42 -53.41 -21.20
N ASP A 86 3.28 -53.37 -22.23
CA ASP A 86 4.24 -54.43 -22.55
C ASP A 86 5.44 -54.46 -21.58
N LEU A 87 5.75 -53.34 -20.91
CA LEU A 87 6.79 -53.22 -19.86
C LEU A 87 6.25 -53.45 -18.44
N GLY A 88 5.12 -54.14 -18.29
CA GLY A 88 4.51 -54.44 -17.00
C GLY A 88 5.51 -55.03 -15.98
N ASP A 89 5.48 -54.50 -14.74
CA ASP A 89 6.40 -54.84 -13.65
C ASP A 89 6.45 -56.37 -13.41
N PRO A 90 7.58 -57.05 -13.71
CA PRO A 90 7.70 -58.49 -13.60
C PRO A 90 7.46 -59.02 -12.17
N TYR A 91 7.61 -58.15 -11.17
CA TYR A 91 7.54 -58.48 -9.75
C TYR A 91 6.24 -58.02 -9.07
N GLY A 92 5.30 -57.44 -9.83
CA GLY A 92 3.99 -57.08 -9.29
C GLY A 92 3.16 -58.30 -8.85
N PRO A 93 2.09 -58.12 -8.05
CA PRO A 93 1.27 -59.21 -7.52
C PRO A 93 0.61 -60.10 -8.61
N ASN A 94 0.55 -59.60 -9.85
CA ASN A 94 0.06 -60.31 -11.03
C ASN A 94 1.14 -60.56 -12.11
N GLY A 95 2.41 -60.24 -11.84
CA GLY A 95 3.52 -60.38 -12.77
C GLY A 95 3.84 -61.83 -13.13
N GLU A 96 4.47 -62.03 -14.30
CA GLU A 96 4.77 -63.37 -14.83
C GLU A 96 5.63 -64.22 -13.89
N PHE A 97 6.57 -63.59 -13.17
CA PHE A 97 7.42 -64.25 -12.18
C PHE A 97 6.61 -64.85 -11.03
N ILE A 98 5.70 -64.07 -10.42
CA ILE A 98 4.86 -64.49 -9.29
C ILE A 98 3.89 -65.61 -9.68
N ARG A 99 3.44 -65.63 -10.94
CA ARG A 99 2.58 -66.70 -11.47
C ARG A 99 3.33 -68.01 -11.71
N SER A 100 4.64 -67.94 -11.96
CA SER A 100 5.48 -69.12 -12.22
C SER A 100 5.96 -69.84 -10.94
N LEU A 101 5.76 -69.26 -9.76
CA LEU A 101 6.18 -69.83 -8.48
C LEU A 101 5.20 -70.90 -7.95
N PRO A 102 5.70 -71.98 -7.31
CA PRO A 102 4.86 -72.95 -6.59
C PRO A 102 3.99 -72.30 -5.50
N GLU A 103 2.81 -72.83 -5.22
CA GLU A 103 1.78 -72.19 -4.35
C GLU A 103 2.32 -71.74 -2.98
N HIS A 104 3.24 -72.51 -2.38
CA HIS A 104 3.85 -72.19 -1.09
C HIS A 104 4.88 -71.06 -1.13
N GLU A 105 5.56 -70.86 -2.27
CA GLU A 105 6.53 -69.78 -2.47
C GLU A 105 5.84 -68.52 -2.97
N ARG A 106 4.79 -68.67 -3.77
CA ARG A 106 3.91 -67.58 -4.20
C ARG A 106 3.22 -66.90 -3.02
N ALA A 107 2.74 -67.68 -2.04
CA ALA A 107 2.15 -67.13 -0.82
C ALA A 107 3.15 -66.27 -0.04
N ARG A 108 4.40 -66.73 0.10
CA ARG A 108 5.48 -65.97 0.73
C ARG A 108 5.90 -64.73 -0.05
N ALA A 109 5.99 -64.81 -1.37
CA ALA A 109 6.33 -63.66 -2.21
C ALA A 109 5.25 -62.56 -2.16
N LEU A 110 3.96 -62.96 -2.13
CA LEU A 110 2.85 -62.03 -1.95
C LEU A 110 2.79 -61.43 -0.55
N GLU A 111 3.18 -62.18 0.48
CA GLU A 111 3.27 -61.69 1.86
C GLU A 111 4.43 -60.69 2.03
N VAL A 112 5.60 -60.94 1.41
CA VAL A 112 6.72 -59.99 1.39
C VAL A 112 6.39 -58.71 0.61
N LEU A 113 5.68 -58.80 -0.51
CA LEU A 113 5.20 -57.61 -1.24
C LEU A 113 4.17 -56.83 -0.44
N ARG A 114 3.34 -57.52 0.34
CA ARG A 114 2.37 -56.90 1.24
C ARG A 114 3.07 -56.20 2.42
N GLU A 115 4.07 -56.82 3.01
CA GLU A 115 4.90 -56.19 4.06
C GLU A 115 5.73 -55.01 3.53
N TYR A 116 6.21 -55.08 2.28
CA TYR A 116 6.92 -53.97 1.62
C TYR A 116 6.00 -52.79 1.32
N THR A 117 4.78 -53.04 0.81
CA THR A 117 3.77 -52.00 0.54
C THR A 117 3.12 -51.44 1.80
N GLU A 118 3.00 -52.22 2.88
CA GLU A 118 2.54 -51.74 4.20
C GLU A 118 3.68 -51.04 4.99
N GLY A 119 4.96 -51.31 4.65
CA GLY A 119 6.16 -50.76 5.30
C GLY A 119 6.61 -49.38 4.78
N GLU A 120 6.40 -49.06 3.51
CA GLU A 120 6.70 -47.71 2.96
C GLU A 120 5.72 -46.61 3.42
N GLY A 121 4.73 -46.94 4.25
CA GLY A 121 3.83 -45.96 4.87
C GLY A 121 4.44 -45.12 5.99
N LYS A 122 5.68 -45.39 6.44
CA LYS A 122 6.40 -44.60 7.45
C LYS A 122 7.92 -44.76 7.34
N ASP A 123 8.55 -44.09 6.38
CA ASP A 123 9.94 -43.61 6.56
C ASP A 123 10.23 -42.38 5.69
N ASP A 124 9.45 -41.31 5.89
CA ASP A 124 9.80 -39.98 5.38
C ASP A 124 10.76 -39.29 6.36
N SER A 125 12.03 -39.63 6.23
CA SER A 125 13.13 -38.76 6.65
C SER A 125 14.14 -38.59 5.51
N LYS A 126 13.63 -38.23 4.33
CA LYS A 126 14.35 -37.44 3.35
C LYS A 126 13.66 -36.08 3.27
N LEU A 127 14.48 -35.04 3.40
CA LEU A 127 14.07 -33.64 3.40
C LEU A 127 13.14 -33.35 2.23
N ASP A 128 11.89 -33.05 2.58
CA ASP A 128 10.86 -32.53 1.71
C ASP A 128 11.27 -31.11 1.23
N PHE A 129 11.85 -31.04 0.03
CA PHE A 129 12.01 -29.79 -0.73
C PHE A 129 10.79 -29.50 -1.63
N ASP A 130 9.77 -30.35 -1.62
CA ASP A 130 8.49 -30.16 -2.33
C ASP A 130 7.67 -29.04 -1.67
N GLY A 131 7.88 -28.81 -0.36
CA GLY A 131 7.37 -27.62 0.34
C GLY A 131 7.93 -26.26 -0.13
N VAL A 132 8.94 -26.25 -1.02
CA VAL A 132 9.59 -25.03 -1.53
C VAL A 132 9.00 -24.57 -2.86
N PHE A 133 8.37 -25.45 -3.64
CA PHE A 133 7.86 -25.09 -4.96
C PHE A 133 6.58 -25.86 -5.25
N ASP A 134 5.42 -25.21 -5.05
CA ASP A 134 4.27 -25.31 -5.97
C ASP A 134 3.09 -24.42 -5.55
N GLY A 135 3.01 -23.93 -4.30
CA GLY A 135 1.94 -23.01 -3.89
C GLY A 135 2.17 -21.53 -4.22
N GLU A 136 3.33 -20.98 -3.83
CA GLU A 136 3.62 -19.56 -4.01
C GLU A 136 4.09 -19.20 -5.43
N LEU A 137 4.67 -20.15 -6.16
CA LEU A 137 5.08 -19.96 -7.56
C LEU A 137 3.86 -19.82 -8.47
N ASP A 138 2.84 -20.67 -8.28
CA ASP A 138 1.56 -20.56 -8.96
C ASP A 138 0.80 -19.32 -8.50
N GLU A 139 0.78 -18.97 -7.21
CA GLU A 139 0.08 -17.77 -6.72
C GLU A 139 0.70 -16.46 -7.21
N MET A 140 2.02 -16.41 -7.38
CA MET A 140 2.75 -15.21 -7.81
C MET A 140 2.76 -15.05 -9.34
N LEU A 141 2.91 -16.16 -10.09
CA LEU A 141 2.64 -16.19 -11.53
C LEU A 141 1.18 -15.86 -11.80
N ARG A 142 0.24 -16.42 -11.03
CA ARG A 142 -1.17 -16.09 -11.10
C ARG A 142 -1.43 -14.62 -10.80
N LYS A 143 -0.81 -14.01 -9.79
CA LYS A 143 -0.99 -12.56 -9.50
C LYS A 143 -0.37 -11.62 -10.53
N GLU A 144 0.77 -11.97 -11.14
CA GLU A 144 1.36 -11.18 -12.24
C GLU A 144 0.62 -11.37 -13.58
N PHE A 145 -0.06 -12.51 -13.79
CA PHE A 145 -0.80 -12.82 -15.01
C PHE A 145 -2.34 -12.60 -14.94
N GLU A 146 -2.98 -12.67 -13.76
CA GLU A 146 -4.42 -12.44 -13.54
C GLU A 146 -4.82 -11.00 -13.86
N GLY A 147 -3.90 -10.04 -13.74
CA GLY A 147 -4.13 -8.65 -14.15
C GLY A 147 -4.34 -8.47 -15.67
N LEU A 148 -4.05 -9.49 -16.48
CA LEU A 148 -4.24 -9.48 -17.93
C LEU A 148 -5.20 -10.56 -18.45
N ALA A 149 -5.41 -11.66 -17.71
CA ALA A 149 -6.33 -12.73 -18.08
C ALA A 149 -7.78 -12.53 -17.60
N THR A 150 -8.01 -11.73 -16.54
CA THR A 150 -9.37 -11.50 -16.00
C THR A 150 -10.29 -10.69 -16.91
N GLU A 151 -9.78 -10.03 -17.96
CA GLU A 151 -10.62 -9.36 -18.96
C GLU A 151 -11.14 -10.32 -20.06
N GLU A 152 -10.49 -11.47 -20.28
CA GLU A 152 -10.88 -12.42 -21.35
C GLU A 152 -11.59 -13.68 -20.82
N GLU A 153 -11.36 -14.09 -19.57
CA GLU A 153 -12.02 -15.28 -18.98
C GLU A 153 -13.43 -15.02 -18.40
N GLN A 154 -13.78 -13.75 -18.11
CA GLN A 154 -15.10 -13.39 -17.56
C GLN A 154 -16.24 -13.40 -18.59
N GLU A 155 -15.94 -13.39 -19.90
CA GLU A 155 -16.97 -13.50 -20.95
C GLU A 155 -17.30 -14.96 -21.32
N TRP A 156 -16.37 -15.90 -21.13
CA TRP A 156 -16.53 -17.29 -21.58
C TRP A 156 -17.15 -18.25 -20.56
N GLN A 157 -17.07 -17.96 -19.26
CA GLN A 157 -17.64 -18.83 -18.22
C GLN A 157 -19.15 -18.63 -17.97
N SER A 158 -19.82 -17.75 -18.73
CA SER A 158 -21.26 -17.45 -18.53
C SER A 158 -22.23 -18.31 -19.35
N LYS A 159 -21.76 -19.36 -20.05
CA LYS A 159 -22.61 -20.08 -21.03
C LYS A 159 -22.79 -21.59 -20.90
N PHE A 160 -22.16 -22.27 -19.95
CA PHE A 160 -22.42 -23.70 -19.76
C PHE A 160 -22.34 -24.12 -18.31
N GLU A 161 -23.44 -23.98 -17.57
CA GLU A 161 -23.76 -24.90 -16.47
C GLU A 161 -25.22 -25.30 -16.57
N GLY A 162 -25.43 -26.62 -16.53
CA GLY A 162 -26.65 -27.30 -16.96
C GLY A 162 -27.79 -27.28 -15.97
N GLU A 163 -28.96 -27.63 -16.51
CA GLU A 163 -30.22 -27.84 -15.82
C GLU A 163 -30.14 -29.09 -14.93
N ASP A 164 -30.31 -28.90 -13.62
CA ASP A 164 -30.82 -29.92 -12.71
C ASP A 164 -31.93 -29.32 -11.84
N ALA A 165 -33.02 -30.07 -11.69
CA ALA A 165 -34.28 -29.63 -11.10
C ALA A 165 -34.17 -29.22 -9.62
N PRO A 166 -34.97 -28.25 -9.12
CA PRO A 166 -34.85 -27.79 -7.74
C PRO A 166 -35.54 -28.74 -6.74
N PRO A 167 -34.91 -29.05 -5.59
CA PRO A 167 -35.59 -29.72 -4.49
C PRO A 167 -36.52 -28.74 -3.76
N ALA A 168 -37.58 -29.29 -3.16
CA ALA A 168 -38.64 -28.54 -2.49
C ALA A 168 -38.09 -27.60 -1.40
N VAL A 169 -38.43 -26.32 -1.54
CA VAL A 169 -38.00 -25.24 -0.65
C VAL A 169 -38.75 -25.33 0.69
N VAL A 170 -38.04 -25.69 1.76
CA VAL A 170 -38.52 -25.56 3.14
C VAL A 170 -38.59 -24.08 3.49
N ARG A 171 -39.80 -23.62 3.84
CA ARG A 171 -40.10 -22.23 4.18
C ARG A 171 -39.48 -21.87 5.53
N ARG A 172 -38.81 -20.73 5.61
CA ARG A 172 -38.21 -20.19 6.83
C ARG A 172 -39.00 -18.97 7.32
N PRO A 173 -38.98 -18.65 8.63
CA PRO A 173 -39.82 -17.60 9.22
C PRO A 173 -39.57 -16.19 8.68
N TYR A 174 -38.41 -15.94 8.08
CA TYR A 174 -38.01 -14.66 7.49
C TYR A 174 -38.24 -14.55 5.96
N ASP A 175 -38.91 -15.52 5.32
CA ASP A 175 -39.21 -15.47 3.89
C ASP A 175 -40.41 -14.53 3.60
N VAL A 176 -40.26 -13.60 2.64
CA VAL A 176 -41.34 -12.68 2.22
C VAL A 176 -42.18 -13.32 1.11
N VAL A 177 -43.52 -13.20 1.20
CA VAL A 177 -44.45 -13.74 0.20
C VAL A 177 -45.09 -12.58 -0.57
N ALA A 178 -45.05 -12.64 -1.91
CA ALA A 178 -45.78 -11.68 -2.72
C ALA A 178 -47.25 -12.13 -2.84
N ASN A 179 -48.18 -11.18 -2.69
CA ASN A 179 -49.62 -11.47 -2.82
C ASN A 179 -50.03 -11.82 -4.27
N ASP A 180 -49.20 -11.49 -5.26
CA ASP A 180 -49.44 -11.76 -6.68
C ASP A 180 -48.50 -12.88 -7.20
N PRO A 181 -49.04 -14.00 -7.74
CA PRO A 181 -48.26 -15.09 -8.32
C PRO A 181 -47.29 -14.66 -9.44
N GLN A 182 -47.59 -13.59 -10.17
CA GLN A 182 -46.71 -13.10 -11.24
C GLN A 182 -45.46 -12.39 -10.70
N LEU A 183 -45.52 -11.93 -9.45
CA LEU A 183 -44.46 -11.18 -8.78
C LEU A 183 -43.67 -12.05 -7.78
N GLN A 184 -44.14 -13.28 -7.53
CA GLN A 184 -43.48 -14.29 -6.72
C GLN A 184 -42.02 -14.58 -7.14
N PRO A 185 -41.64 -14.59 -8.44
CA PRO A 185 -40.24 -14.79 -8.84
C PRO A 185 -39.27 -13.70 -8.33
N TYR A 186 -39.77 -12.49 -8.08
CA TYR A 186 -38.96 -11.41 -7.49
C TYR A 186 -38.73 -11.66 -5.98
N ALA A 187 -39.78 -12.05 -5.26
CA ALA A 187 -39.70 -12.42 -3.85
C ALA A 187 -38.84 -13.67 -3.63
N ASP A 188 -38.92 -14.67 -4.51
CA ASP A 188 -38.13 -15.91 -4.42
C ASP A 188 -36.63 -15.65 -4.61
N LYS A 189 -36.25 -14.78 -5.55
CA LYS A 189 -34.85 -14.35 -5.72
C LYS A 189 -34.35 -13.57 -4.52
N PHE A 190 -35.18 -12.69 -3.97
CA PHE A 190 -34.86 -11.96 -2.74
C PHE A 190 -34.65 -12.91 -1.54
N ASN A 191 -35.56 -13.86 -1.34
CA ASN A 191 -35.48 -14.88 -0.29
C ASN A 191 -34.26 -15.80 -0.48
N GLN A 192 -33.87 -16.12 -1.72
CA GLN A 192 -32.67 -16.91 -2.01
C GLN A 192 -31.40 -16.24 -1.48
N TYR A 193 -31.23 -14.93 -1.72
CA TYR A 193 -30.08 -14.19 -1.22
C TYR A 193 -30.14 -13.96 0.30
N LEU A 194 -31.32 -13.75 0.87
CA LEU A 194 -31.53 -13.71 2.32
C LEU A 194 -31.07 -15.00 3.00
N ARG A 195 -31.41 -16.16 2.44
CA ARG A 195 -30.98 -17.46 2.98
C ARG A 195 -29.48 -17.66 2.94
N ARG A 196 -28.80 -17.17 1.88
CA ARG A 196 -27.33 -17.23 1.77
C ARG A 196 -26.63 -16.32 2.78
N ILE A 197 -27.20 -15.17 3.09
CA ILE A 197 -26.66 -14.25 4.11
C ILE A 197 -26.98 -14.77 5.52
N ALA A 198 -28.15 -15.39 5.73
CA ALA A 198 -28.50 -16.03 6.99
C ALA A 198 -27.63 -17.26 7.32
N SER A 199 -26.93 -17.85 6.34
CA SER A 199 -25.92 -18.90 6.55
C SER A 199 -24.50 -18.37 6.79
N ASP A 200 -24.35 -17.09 7.18
CA ASP A 200 -23.08 -16.43 7.54
C ASP A 200 -22.02 -16.33 6.39
N ASP A 201 -22.45 -16.21 5.14
CA ASP A 201 -21.54 -15.94 4.01
C ASP A 201 -21.11 -14.45 3.99
N THR A 202 -19.83 -14.18 4.23
CA THR A 202 -19.25 -12.81 4.30
C THR A 202 -18.99 -12.18 2.92
N ASN A 203 -19.34 -12.85 1.83
CA ASN A 203 -19.04 -12.36 0.49
C ASN A 203 -19.79 -11.06 0.15
N ARG A 204 -19.02 -9.99 -0.08
CA ARG A 204 -19.52 -8.64 -0.40
C ARG A 204 -20.41 -8.59 -1.64
N ARG A 205 -20.27 -9.53 -2.57
CA ARG A 205 -21.09 -9.61 -3.79
C ARG A 205 -22.55 -9.92 -3.46
N TRP A 206 -22.82 -10.82 -2.52
CA TRP A 206 -24.19 -11.18 -2.12
C TRP A 206 -24.91 -10.04 -1.42
N HIS A 207 -24.20 -9.26 -0.60
CA HIS A 207 -24.73 -8.08 0.08
C HIS A 207 -25.19 -6.99 -0.92
N GLN A 208 -24.51 -6.87 -2.06
CA GLN A 208 -24.88 -5.93 -3.14
C GLN A 208 -26.08 -6.43 -3.95
N GLU A 209 -26.10 -7.72 -4.28
CA GLU A 209 -27.24 -8.32 -4.99
C GLU A 209 -28.51 -8.33 -4.12
N LEU A 210 -28.40 -8.59 -2.80
CA LEU A 210 -29.54 -8.50 -1.88
C LEU A 210 -30.16 -7.09 -1.88
N TRP A 211 -29.32 -6.04 -1.79
CA TRP A 211 -29.80 -4.65 -1.86
C TRP A 211 -30.48 -4.31 -3.19
N LYS A 212 -29.94 -4.82 -4.30
CA LYS A 212 -30.52 -4.64 -5.63
C LYS A 212 -31.88 -5.32 -5.75
N TRP A 213 -32.04 -6.53 -5.21
CA TRP A 213 -33.32 -7.23 -5.20
C TRP A 213 -34.33 -6.62 -4.24
N TYR A 214 -33.89 -6.11 -3.09
CA TYR A 214 -34.75 -5.30 -2.19
C TYR A 214 -35.37 -4.11 -2.94
N ARG A 215 -34.55 -3.31 -3.66
CA ARG A 215 -35.04 -2.17 -4.43
C ARG A 215 -36.02 -2.58 -5.54
N ARG A 216 -35.76 -3.71 -6.20
CA ARG A 216 -36.65 -4.25 -7.25
C ARG A 216 -37.97 -4.73 -6.67
N CYS A 217 -37.96 -5.40 -5.52
CA CYS A 217 -39.18 -5.84 -4.84
C CYS A 217 -40.01 -4.63 -4.38
N LYS A 218 -39.39 -3.60 -3.81
CA LYS A 218 -40.05 -2.34 -3.45
C LYS A 218 -40.76 -1.66 -4.64
N GLN A 219 -40.17 -1.73 -5.84
CA GLN A 219 -40.75 -1.12 -7.04
C GLN A 219 -41.80 -1.98 -7.73
N ALA A 220 -41.61 -3.31 -7.73
CA ALA A 220 -42.43 -4.23 -8.50
C ALA A 220 -43.57 -4.85 -7.70
N VAL A 221 -43.45 -4.99 -6.37
CA VAL A 221 -44.39 -5.69 -5.51
C VAL A 221 -45.19 -4.70 -4.66
N PRO A 222 -46.49 -4.49 -4.95
CA PRO A 222 -47.37 -3.66 -4.12
C PRO A 222 -47.51 -4.26 -2.72
N GLY A 223 -47.39 -3.44 -1.67
CA GLY A 223 -47.50 -3.89 -0.27
C GLY A 223 -46.29 -4.69 0.24
N PHE A 224 -45.17 -4.72 -0.49
CA PHE A 224 -43.96 -5.44 -0.08
C PHE A 224 -43.49 -5.08 1.34
N LEU A 225 -43.49 -3.78 1.68
CA LEU A 225 -43.04 -3.29 2.98
C LEU A 225 -43.92 -3.80 4.14
N GLU A 226 -45.23 -3.91 3.92
CA GLU A 226 -46.19 -4.42 4.92
C GLU A 226 -46.08 -5.96 5.08
N SER A 227 -45.60 -6.65 4.03
CA SER A 227 -45.40 -8.10 4.03
C SER A 227 -44.07 -8.57 4.63
N MET A 228 -43.21 -7.65 5.09
CA MET A 228 -41.88 -7.96 5.61
C MET A 228 -41.91 -8.38 7.09
N PRO A 229 -41.44 -9.59 7.44
CA PRO A 229 -41.19 -9.97 8.84
C PRO A 229 -40.09 -9.13 9.50
N GLU A 230 -40.17 -8.94 10.82
CA GLU A 230 -39.15 -8.25 11.62
C GLU A 230 -37.76 -8.90 11.47
N GLU A 231 -37.69 -10.24 11.45
CA GLU A 231 -36.46 -11.01 11.24
C GLU A 231 -35.78 -10.71 9.88
N THR A 232 -36.56 -10.35 8.87
CA THR A 232 -36.04 -9.99 7.55
C THR A 232 -35.41 -8.60 7.56
N VAL A 233 -36.01 -7.66 8.29
CA VAL A 233 -35.44 -6.32 8.54
C VAL A 233 -34.13 -6.44 9.31
N ASP A 234 -34.07 -7.34 10.31
CA ASP A 234 -32.87 -7.64 11.08
C ASP A 234 -31.71 -8.11 10.22
N LEU A 235 -31.96 -9.07 9.32
CA LEU A 235 -30.97 -9.62 8.41
C LEU A 235 -30.53 -8.59 7.35
N LEU A 236 -31.48 -7.82 6.80
CA LEU A 236 -31.18 -6.73 5.88
C LEU A 236 -30.30 -5.67 6.54
N TRP A 237 -30.64 -5.27 7.77
CA TRP A 237 -29.89 -4.27 8.52
C TRP A 237 -28.46 -4.77 8.78
N LYS A 238 -28.29 -6.00 9.27
CA LYS A 238 -26.96 -6.62 9.48
C LYS A 238 -26.16 -6.75 8.18
N SER A 239 -26.82 -6.92 7.04
CA SER A 239 -26.15 -7.00 5.74
C SER A 239 -25.63 -5.64 5.25
N GLN A 240 -26.34 -4.54 5.56
CA GLN A 240 -25.99 -3.20 5.07
C GLN A 240 -25.16 -2.40 6.07
N ALA A 241 -25.33 -2.65 7.38
CA ALA A 241 -24.49 -2.10 8.42
C ALA A 241 -23.23 -2.95 8.54
N ALA A 242 -22.11 -2.47 8.00
CA ALA A 242 -20.83 -3.14 8.16
C ALA A 242 -20.49 -3.33 9.65
N ARG A 243 -19.77 -4.41 10.00
CA ARG A 243 -19.14 -4.57 11.32
C ARG A 243 -18.00 -3.53 11.46
N GLY A 244 -18.34 -2.27 11.71
CA GLY A 244 -17.40 -1.14 11.79
C GLY A 244 -18.07 0.23 11.66
N PRO A 245 -17.31 1.34 11.70
CA PRO A 245 -17.86 2.68 11.53
C PRO A 245 -18.53 2.84 10.16
N LEU A 246 -19.70 3.48 10.16
CA LEU A 246 -20.56 3.70 8.99
C LEU A 246 -19.78 4.32 7.83
N LYS A 247 -19.76 3.66 6.67
CA LYS A 247 -19.17 4.27 5.45
C LYS A 247 -20.20 5.20 4.81
N ALA A 248 -19.73 6.28 4.19
CA ALA A 248 -20.59 7.25 3.49
C ALA A 248 -21.52 6.65 2.41
N GLN A 249 -21.19 5.47 1.87
CA GLN A 249 -22.00 4.75 0.88
C GLN A 249 -23.12 3.87 1.51
N GLU A 250 -23.00 3.56 2.80
CA GLU A 250 -23.91 2.70 3.57
C GLU A 250 -25.02 3.55 4.23
N ALA A 251 -24.71 4.77 4.63
CA ALA A 251 -25.63 5.76 5.21
C ALA A 251 -26.97 5.91 4.45
N PRO A 252 -27.02 6.17 3.12
CA PRO A 252 -28.29 6.35 2.42
C PRO A 252 -29.12 5.06 2.34
N ARG A 253 -28.47 3.89 2.37
CA ARG A 253 -29.18 2.59 2.31
C ARG A 253 -29.87 2.28 3.62
N ILE A 254 -29.16 2.51 4.73
CA ILE A 254 -29.68 2.30 6.07
C ILE A 254 -30.78 3.33 6.39
N GLN A 255 -30.61 4.58 5.96
CA GLN A 255 -31.67 5.60 6.05
C GLN A 255 -32.95 5.15 5.33
N THR A 256 -32.83 4.70 4.08
CA THR A 256 -33.99 4.22 3.31
C THR A 256 -34.66 3.02 3.99
N LEU A 257 -33.88 2.09 4.54
CA LEU A 257 -34.39 0.92 5.24
C LEU A 257 -35.15 1.29 6.53
N ALA A 258 -34.64 2.28 7.28
CA ALA A 258 -35.29 2.76 8.50
C ALA A 258 -36.61 3.49 8.20
N GLU A 259 -36.63 4.37 7.20
CA GLU A 259 -37.84 5.06 6.73
C GLU A 259 -38.89 4.07 6.24
N ASP A 260 -38.46 3.04 5.50
CA ASP A 260 -39.33 1.99 4.98
C ASP A 260 -39.93 1.12 6.12
N ALA A 261 -39.13 0.77 7.13
CA ALA A 261 -39.61 0.02 8.30
C ALA A 261 -40.61 0.84 9.13
N MET A 262 -40.35 2.13 9.35
CA MET A 262 -41.28 3.02 10.06
C MET A 262 -42.58 3.23 9.27
N ALA A 263 -42.51 3.38 7.95
CA ALA A 263 -43.70 3.50 7.09
C ALA A 263 -44.58 2.24 7.10
N ALA A 264 -43.97 1.06 7.28
CA ALA A 264 -44.68 -0.21 7.46
C ALA A 264 -45.23 -0.42 8.88
N GLY A 265 -45.01 0.52 9.81
CA GLY A 265 -45.43 0.41 11.20
C GLY A 265 -44.61 -0.57 12.06
N LEU A 266 -43.42 -0.98 11.59
CA LEU A 266 -42.52 -1.87 12.33
C LEU A 266 -41.68 -1.08 13.34
N SER A 267 -41.61 -1.57 14.59
CA SER A 267 -40.78 -0.92 15.62
C SER A 267 -39.30 -1.26 15.46
N LEU A 268 -38.45 -0.25 15.31
CA LEU A 268 -37.00 -0.43 15.29
C LEU A 268 -36.47 -0.65 16.71
N SER A 269 -35.49 -1.56 16.86
CA SER A 269 -34.78 -1.73 18.13
C SER A 269 -33.95 -0.49 18.49
N THR A 270 -33.75 -0.23 19.79
CA THR A 270 -33.04 0.95 20.31
C THR A 270 -31.69 1.21 19.63
N PRO A 271 -30.79 0.22 19.43
CA PRO A 271 -29.52 0.46 18.76
C PRO A 271 -29.65 0.89 17.29
N ARG A 272 -30.67 0.39 16.59
CA ARG A 272 -30.93 0.74 15.18
C ARG A 272 -31.55 2.11 15.03
N LEU A 273 -32.43 2.47 15.97
CA LEU A 273 -32.98 3.80 16.04
C LEU A 273 -31.88 4.84 16.30
N LEU A 274 -30.96 4.58 17.23
CA LEU A 274 -29.81 5.46 17.47
C LEU A 274 -28.93 5.59 16.22
N ALA A 275 -28.65 4.49 15.53
CA ALA A 275 -27.91 4.52 14.26
C ALA A 275 -28.64 5.32 13.17
N TYR A 276 -29.97 5.21 13.09
CA TYR A 276 -30.78 6.01 12.17
C TYR A 276 -30.70 7.51 12.48
N ILE A 277 -30.83 7.89 13.76
CA ILE A 277 -30.71 9.28 14.20
C ILE A 277 -29.30 9.84 13.92
N GLU A 278 -28.25 9.03 14.11
CA GLU A 278 -26.88 9.41 13.73
C GLU A 278 -26.73 9.65 12.22
N ILE A 279 -27.33 8.81 11.38
CA ILE A 279 -27.31 8.99 9.92
C ILE A 279 -28.08 10.25 9.50
N LEU A 280 -29.21 10.56 10.14
CA LEU A 280 -29.95 11.80 9.91
C LEU A 280 -29.11 13.04 10.26
N HIS A 281 -28.31 12.94 11.31
CA HIS A 281 -27.36 13.98 11.67
C HIS A 281 -26.23 14.14 10.62
N GLU A 282 -25.62 13.04 10.17
CA GLU A 282 -24.57 13.05 9.15
C GLU A 282 -25.06 13.61 7.79
N THR A 283 -26.33 13.38 7.45
CA THR A 283 -26.98 13.92 6.24
C THR A 283 -27.43 15.38 6.36
N ARG A 284 -27.05 16.07 7.46
CA ARG A 284 -27.37 17.48 7.80
C ARG A 284 -28.85 17.77 8.07
N ASN A 285 -29.65 16.76 8.38
CA ASN A 285 -31.04 16.91 8.85
C ASN A 285 -31.11 16.86 10.39
N THR A 286 -30.33 17.70 11.06
CA THR A 286 -30.18 17.74 12.53
C THR A 286 -31.51 17.97 13.26
N LYS A 287 -32.40 18.80 12.72
CA LYS A 287 -33.72 19.07 13.31
C LYS A 287 -34.62 17.84 13.35
N VAL A 288 -34.68 17.10 12.24
CA VAL A 288 -35.47 15.86 12.17
C VAL A 288 -34.87 14.79 13.08
N ALA A 289 -33.54 14.74 13.19
CA ALA A 289 -32.85 13.87 14.13
C ALA A 289 -33.22 14.19 15.59
N LEU A 290 -33.33 15.48 15.95
CA LEU A 290 -33.77 15.92 17.28
C LEU A 290 -35.24 15.56 17.56
N ASP A 291 -36.14 15.80 16.61
CA ASP A 291 -37.56 15.46 16.76
C ASP A 291 -37.75 13.95 17.00
N GLN A 292 -37.01 13.12 16.27
CA GLN A 292 -36.98 11.66 16.46
C GLN A 292 -36.36 11.28 17.81
N TRP A 293 -35.28 11.93 18.22
CA TRP A 293 -34.66 11.67 19.52
C TRP A 293 -35.60 12.01 20.70
N GLU A 294 -36.33 13.13 20.63
CA GLU A 294 -37.31 13.53 21.66
C GLU A 294 -38.54 12.60 21.67
N ALA A 295 -39.07 12.23 20.51
CA ALA A 295 -40.24 11.35 20.39
C ALA A 295 -40.01 9.96 21.01
N HIS A 296 -38.79 9.44 20.89
CA HIS A 296 -38.43 8.10 21.36
C HIS A 296 -37.91 8.03 22.80
N GLN A 297 -37.95 9.13 23.56
CA GLN A 297 -37.58 9.15 24.98
C GLN A 297 -38.44 8.18 25.83
N SER A 298 -39.71 8.01 25.45
CA SER A 298 -40.70 7.22 26.21
C SER A 298 -40.65 5.70 25.97
N GLY A 299 -39.96 5.25 24.91
CA GLY A 299 -39.91 3.85 24.47
C GLY A 299 -38.58 3.13 24.73
N LEU A 300 -37.67 3.70 25.53
CA LEU A 300 -36.32 3.18 25.73
C LEU A 300 -36.31 1.85 26.52
N CYS A 301 -35.56 0.87 26.02
CA CYS A 301 -35.27 -0.38 26.72
C CYS A 301 -34.44 -0.16 28.00
N GLN A 302 -34.67 -0.99 29.03
CA GLN A 302 -34.11 -0.87 30.39
C GLN A 302 -32.59 -1.16 30.51
N GLY A 303 -31.88 -1.33 29.40
CA GLY A 303 -30.43 -1.62 29.38
C GLY A 303 -29.60 -0.38 29.72
N LYS A 304 -28.59 -0.53 30.59
CA LYS A 304 -27.70 0.58 30.97
C LYS A 304 -26.95 1.15 29.76
N ASP A 305 -26.42 0.28 28.90
CA ASP A 305 -25.59 0.67 27.75
C ASP A 305 -26.40 1.43 26.67
N ASP A 306 -27.64 1.01 26.41
CA ASP A 306 -28.54 1.68 25.46
C ASP A 306 -28.94 3.08 25.95
N LEU A 307 -29.14 3.23 27.26
CA LEU A 307 -29.43 4.52 27.88
C LEU A 307 -28.21 5.47 27.75
N GLU A 308 -26.99 4.98 28.00
CA GLU A 308 -25.78 5.79 27.83
C GLU A 308 -25.60 6.24 26.38
N ALA A 309 -25.80 5.34 25.42
CA ALA A 309 -25.71 5.66 23.99
C ALA A 309 -26.74 6.73 23.58
N TYR A 310 -27.98 6.61 24.08
CA TYR A 310 -29.04 7.59 23.82
C TYR A 310 -28.69 8.99 24.34
N TRP A 311 -28.20 9.11 25.58
CA TRP A 311 -27.83 10.41 26.15
C TRP A 311 -26.60 11.01 25.46
N LYS A 312 -25.58 10.19 25.16
CA LYS A 312 -24.40 10.63 24.39
C LYS A 312 -24.79 11.17 23.01
N LEU A 313 -25.75 10.53 22.33
CA LEU A 313 -26.27 10.98 21.06
C LEU A 313 -27.00 12.32 21.19
N GLY A 314 -27.92 12.44 22.16
CA GLY A 314 -28.67 13.69 22.39
C GLY A 314 -27.75 14.89 22.64
N VAL A 315 -26.72 14.72 23.48
CA VAL A 315 -25.72 15.78 23.73
C VAL A 315 -24.97 16.16 22.46
N ARG A 316 -24.59 15.20 21.60
CA ARG A 316 -23.96 15.50 20.31
C ARG A 316 -24.89 16.26 19.36
N LEU A 317 -26.17 15.92 19.32
CA LEU A 317 -27.17 16.59 18.48
C LEU A 317 -27.39 18.04 18.90
N PHE A 318 -27.64 18.30 20.20
CA PHE A 318 -27.81 19.66 20.71
C PHE A 318 -26.52 20.51 20.60
N ALA A 319 -25.36 19.89 20.80
CA ALA A 319 -24.07 20.55 20.58
C ALA A 319 -23.87 20.96 19.10
N ALA A 320 -24.39 20.18 18.16
CA ALA A 320 -24.28 20.46 16.73
C ALA A 320 -25.32 21.47 16.20
N GLU A 321 -26.50 21.55 16.80
CA GLU A 321 -27.55 22.54 16.47
C GLU A 321 -27.28 23.94 17.06
N ASP A 322 -26.08 24.17 17.60
CA ASP A 322 -25.66 25.40 18.28
C ASP A 322 -26.55 25.75 19.50
N ASP A 323 -27.02 24.75 20.25
CA ASP A 323 -27.64 24.93 21.58
C ASP A 323 -26.82 24.24 22.69
N PRO A 324 -25.68 24.84 23.07
CA PRO A 324 -24.76 24.27 24.05
C PRO A 324 -25.32 24.32 25.48
N GLN A 325 -26.33 25.15 25.78
CA GLN A 325 -26.92 25.23 27.11
C GLN A 325 -27.78 23.99 27.38
N ARG A 326 -28.66 23.62 26.44
CA ARG A 326 -29.41 22.36 26.55
C ARG A 326 -28.49 21.13 26.57
N ALA A 327 -27.46 21.12 25.74
CA ALA A 327 -26.47 20.06 25.73
C ALA A 327 -25.75 19.93 27.09
N GLN A 328 -25.41 21.07 27.72
CA GLN A 328 -24.81 21.12 29.04
C GLN A 328 -25.75 20.60 30.13
N ASP A 329 -27.00 21.04 30.15
CA ASP A 329 -27.98 20.65 31.17
C ASP A 329 -28.23 19.13 31.11
N ILE A 330 -28.36 18.57 29.91
CA ILE A 330 -28.51 17.12 29.68
C ILE A 330 -27.25 16.36 30.13
N ALA A 331 -26.06 16.83 29.75
CA ALA A 331 -24.80 16.18 30.12
C ALA A 331 -24.56 16.19 31.63
N LEU A 332 -24.84 17.30 32.32
CA LEU A 332 -24.67 17.41 33.77
C LEU A 332 -25.73 16.58 34.53
N ALA A 333 -26.99 16.57 34.07
CA ALA A 333 -28.02 15.71 34.63
C ALA A 333 -27.66 14.21 34.45
N PHE A 334 -27.10 13.86 33.29
CA PHE A 334 -26.62 12.51 33.01
C PHE A 334 -25.49 12.08 33.97
N LEU A 335 -24.54 12.98 34.27
CA LEU A 335 -23.44 12.70 35.19
C LEU A 335 -23.86 12.73 36.68
N ALA A 336 -24.87 13.51 37.05
CA ALA A 336 -25.36 13.60 38.42
C ALA A 336 -26.07 12.31 38.90
N ASN A 337 -26.69 11.57 37.97
CA ASN A 337 -27.48 10.38 38.29
C ASN A 337 -26.64 9.14 38.65
N ASP A 338 -25.41 9.02 38.15
CA ASP A 338 -24.54 7.88 38.45
C ASP A 338 -23.06 8.27 38.33
N LYS A 339 -22.29 8.08 39.42
CA LYS A 339 -20.86 8.39 39.49
C LYS A 339 -19.98 7.43 38.67
N SER A 340 -20.52 6.30 38.22
CA SER A 340 -19.79 5.33 37.38
C SER A 340 -19.80 5.67 35.88
N ARG A 341 -20.58 6.68 35.46
CA ARG A 341 -20.72 7.09 34.06
C ARG A 341 -19.50 7.83 33.53
N GLN A 342 -19.26 7.69 32.23
CA GLN A 342 -18.11 8.29 31.54
C GLN A 342 -18.25 9.81 31.36
N PRO A 343 -17.34 10.63 31.92
CA PRO A 343 -17.34 12.09 31.80
C PRO A 343 -17.12 12.63 30.38
N HIS A 344 -16.67 11.81 29.42
CA HIS A 344 -16.39 12.18 28.03
C HIS A 344 -17.57 12.84 27.29
N ILE A 345 -18.79 12.67 27.79
CA ILE A 345 -19.99 13.37 27.28
C ILE A 345 -19.86 14.90 27.33
N LEU A 346 -18.96 15.46 28.15
CA LEU A 346 -18.69 16.89 28.22
C LEU A 346 -17.86 17.42 27.04
N ILE A 347 -17.10 16.57 26.33
CA ILE A 347 -16.21 17.02 25.25
C ILE A 347 -17.00 17.74 24.12
N PRO A 348 -18.10 17.17 23.57
CA PRO A 348 -18.91 17.87 22.57
C PRO A 348 -19.53 19.19 23.08
N VAL A 349 -19.85 19.27 24.37
CA VAL A 349 -20.40 20.48 24.98
C VAL A 349 -19.34 21.58 25.09
N ILE A 350 -18.12 21.21 25.50
CA ILE A 350 -16.98 22.14 25.59
C ILE A 350 -16.65 22.72 24.21
N THR A 351 -16.66 21.89 23.16
CA THR A 351 -16.38 22.35 21.81
C THR A 351 -17.48 23.26 21.26
N ALA A 352 -18.76 22.96 21.54
CA ALA A 352 -19.90 23.80 21.16
C ALA A 352 -19.92 25.16 21.89
N TRP A 353 -19.55 25.22 23.17
CA TRP A 353 -19.34 26.52 23.84
C TRP A 353 -18.14 27.28 23.24
N GLY A 354 -17.10 26.57 22.82
CA GLY A 354 -15.94 27.16 22.16
C GLY A 354 -16.29 27.90 20.86
N THR A 355 -17.22 27.36 20.07
CA THR A 355 -17.65 27.93 18.79
C THR A 355 -18.49 29.19 18.93
N ARG A 356 -19.21 29.37 20.05
CA ARG A 356 -20.01 30.57 20.28
C ARG A 356 -19.12 31.79 20.52
N PRO A 357 -19.43 32.95 19.91
CA PRO A 357 -18.69 34.18 20.16
C PRO A 357 -19.00 34.73 21.56
N GLY A 358 -18.08 35.54 22.10
CA GLY A 358 -18.23 36.19 23.41
C GLY A 358 -17.38 35.57 24.52
N ARG A 359 -17.14 36.36 25.57
CA ARG A 359 -16.29 36.01 26.72
C ARG A 359 -16.99 35.06 27.69
N GLU A 360 -18.31 35.15 27.82
CA GLU A 360 -19.10 34.25 28.66
C GLU A 360 -19.01 32.80 28.17
N ALA A 361 -19.08 32.60 26.84
CA ALA A 361 -18.91 31.30 26.22
C ALA A 361 -17.51 30.70 26.46
N GLU A 362 -16.45 31.52 26.43
CA GLU A 362 -15.09 31.07 26.76
C GLU A 362 -14.96 30.63 28.23
N ILE A 363 -15.56 31.40 29.14
CA ILE A 363 -15.57 31.09 30.58
C ILE A 363 -16.30 29.77 30.82
N LYS A 364 -17.47 29.57 30.19
CA LYS A 364 -18.25 28.34 30.27
C LYS A 364 -17.49 27.14 29.71
N ALA A 365 -16.91 27.27 28.52
CA ALA A 365 -16.11 26.21 27.92
C ALA A 365 -14.92 25.81 28.80
N TRP A 366 -14.23 26.79 29.39
CA TRP A 366 -13.10 26.54 30.28
C TRP A 366 -13.51 25.94 31.63
N ALA A 367 -14.61 26.40 32.21
CA ALA A 367 -15.17 25.82 33.43
C ALA A 367 -15.53 24.34 33.23
N LEU A 368 -16.21 24.01 32.12
CA LEU A 368 -16.55 22.63 31.77
C LEU A 368 -15.31 21.77 31.50
N TYR A 369 -14.25 22.32 30.90
CA TYR A 369 -12.97 21.64 30.76
C TYR A 369 -12.32 21.31 32.11
N LEU A 370 -12.31 22.27 33.05
CA LEU A 370 -11.80 22.03 34.41
C LEU A 370 -12.66 20.99 35.16
N GLN A 371 -13.98 20.99 34.95
CA GLN A 371 -14.89 19.96 35.49
C GLN A 371 -14.58 18.57 34.91
N LEU A 372 -14.42 18.46 33.59
CA LEU A 372 -14.03 17.21 32.92
C LEU A 372 -12.73 16.65 33.50
N LYS A 373 -11.74 17.53 33.68
CA LYS A 373 -10.45 17.16 34.27
C LYS A 373 -10.56 16.77 35.75
N ALA A 374 -11.44 17.42 36.52
CA ALA A 374 -11.73 17.06 37.90
C ALA A 374 -12.46 15.71 38.04
N PHE A 375 -13.30 15.35 37.06
CA PHE A 375 -13.94 14.04 37.00
C PHE A 375 -12.95 12.92 36.63
N LEU A 376 -12.10 13.16 35.64
CA LEU A 376 -11.18 12.14 35.13
C LEU A 376 -9.88 12.03 35.93
N GLN A 377 -9.38 13.12 36.52
CA GLN A 377 -8.14 13.18 37.30
C GLN A 377 -6.96 12.48 36.61
N HIS A 378 -6.59 11.29 37.09
CA HIS A 378 -5.50 10.47 36.56
C HIS A 378 -5.90 9.63 35.33
N ASN A 379 -7.19 9.47 35.06
CA ASN A 379 -7.74 8.71 33.93
C ASN A 379 -7.89 9.55 32.65
N MET A 380 -7.52 10.84 32.68
CA MET A 380 -7.54 11.70 31.50
C MET A 380 -6.47 11.23 30.51
N THR A 381 -6.89 10.74 29.34
CA THR A 381 -5.99 10.20 28.33
C THR A 381 -5.41 11.29 27.44
N MET A 382 -4.35 10.96 26.67
CA MET A 382 -3.78 11.89 25.69
C MET A 382 -4.77 12.25 24.58
N ASP A 383 -5.67 11.32 24.23
CA ASP A 383 -6.70 11.52 23.21
C ASP A 383 -7.75 12.54 23.68
N ASP A 384 -8.14 12.50 24.95
CA ASP A 384 -9.10 13.45 25.52
C ASP A 384 -8.61 14.90 25.44
N TYR A 385 -7.31 15.11 25.74
CA TYR A 385 -6.68 16.42 25.56
C TYR A 385 -6.64 16.85 24.09
N ASP A 386 -6.35 15.92 23.18
CA ASP A 386 -6.32 16.21 21.75
C ASP A 386 -7.70 16.62 21.24
N GLN A 387 -8.77 15.89 21.60
CA GLN A 387 -10.14 16.21 21.16
C GLN A 387 -10.56 17.63 21.59
N VAL A 388 -10.32 18.00 22.85
CA VAL A 388 -10.65 19.35 23.35
C VAL A 388 -9.75 20.41 22.72
N SER A 389 -8.43 20.14 22.62
CA SER A 389 -7.48 21.07 22.00
C SER A 389 -7.81 21.33 20.53
N ILE A 390 -8.13 20.29 19.76
CA ILE A 390 -8.52 20.40 18.35
C ILE A 390 -9.85 21.15 18.22
N GLY A 391 -10.82 20.86 19.10
CA GLY A 391 -12.09 21.57 19.16
C GLY A 391 -11.91 23.09 19.35
N PHE A 392 -11.05 23.50 20.28
CA PHE A 392 -10.73 24.92 20.47
C PHE A 392 -9.96 25.54 19.30
N LEU A 393 -9.07 24.79 18.65
CA LEU A 393 -8.40 25.26 17.43
C LEU A 393 -9.44 25.52 16.31
N LYS A 394 -10.33 24.55 16.05
CA LYS A 394 -11.39 24.68 15.03
C LYS A 394 -12.35 25.84 15.34
N ALA A 395 -12.59 26.13 16.61
CA ALA A 395 -13.37 27.27 17.07
C ALA A 395 -12.62 28.62 17.04
N GLY A 396 -11.34 28.64 16.65
CA GLY A 396 -10.51 29.85 16.64
C GLY A 396 -10.07 30.35 18.02
N ARG A 397 -10.29 29.57 19.09
CA ARG A 397 -9.94 29.90 20.47
C ARG A 397 -8.50 29.46 20.80
N LEU A 398 -7.52 30.04 20.11
CA LEU A 398 -6.11 29.63 20.16
C LEU A 398 -5.51 29.66 21.59
N GLY A 399 -5.93 30.63 22.42
CA GLY A 399 -5.50 30.76 23.81
C GLY A 399 -5.95 29.61 24.72
N LEU A 400 -7.18 29.10 24.52
CA LEU A 400 -7.69 27.94 25.26
C LEU A 400 -7.04 26.66 24.75
N ALA A 401 -6.92 26.50 23.42
CA ALA A 401 -6.29 25.34 22.80
C ALA A 401 -4.87 25.10 23.32
N ILE A 402 -4.04 26.15 23.38
CA ILE A 402 -2.66 25.99 23.87
C ILE A 402 -2.58 25.73 25.38
N ALA A 403 -3.56 26.19 26.16
CA ALA A 403 -3.63 25.88 27.57
C ALA A 403 -3.96 24.40 27.83
N VAL A 404 -4.88 23.82 27.04
CA VAL A 404 -5.16 22.37 27.05
C VAL A 404 -3.95 21.56 26.62
N PHE A 405 -3.28 21.96 25.52
CA PHE A 405 -2.08 21.28 25.05
C PHE A 405 -0.91 21.38 26.06
N LYS A 406 -0.79 22.52 26.76
CA LYS A 406 0.15 22.69 27.88
C LYS A 406 -0.15 21.69 29.00
N ASP A 407 -1.41 21.58 29.43
CA ASP A 407 -1.81 20.63 30.47
C ASP A 407 -1.45 19.19 30.06
N MET A 408 -1.70 18.81 28.81
CA MET A 408 -1.32 17.51 28.28
C MET A 408 0.18 17.21 28.41
N MET A 409 1.03 18.22 28.17
CA MET A 409 2.49 18.07 28.24
C MET A 409 3.05 18.06 29.68
N ILE A 410 2.28 18.58 30.63
CA ILE A 410 2.67 18.77 32.03
C ILE A 410 2.08 17.68 32.95
N THR A 411 0.95 17.08 32.55
CA THR A 411 0.27 16.02 33.29
C THR A 411 1.26 14.89 33.62
N GLY A 412 1.34 14.53 34.91
CA GLY A 412 2.27 13.50 35.42
C GLY A 412 3.73 13.94 35.58
N ARG A 413 4.09 15.21 35.30
CA ARG A 413 5.47 15.71 35.43
C ARG A 413 5.63 16.90 36.39
N ASP A 414 4.77 17.90 36.28
CA ASP A 414 4.93 19.19 36.98
C ASP A 414 3.59 19.76 37.44
N ALA A 415 3.08 19.23 38.56
CA ALA A 415 1.75 19.56 39.08
C ALA A 415 1.56 21.05 39.43
N ALA A 416 2.63 21.83 39.61
CA ALA A 416 2.54 23.24 39.98
C ALA A 416 2.09 24.16 38.83
N HIS A 417 2.27 23.72 37.58
CA HIS A 417 1.93 24.51 36.38
C HIS A 417 0.66 23.99 35.68
N ASP A 418 -0.02 23.05 36.33
CA ASP A 418 -1.22 22.41 35.84
C ASP A 418 -2.44 23.33 35.99
N SER A 419 -3.33 23.40 35.01
CA SER A 419 -4.42 24.40 35.06
C SER A 419 -5.41 24.19 36.21
N THR A 420 -5.52 22.96 36.70
CA THR A 420 -6.33 22.58 37.88
C THR A 420 -5.71 23.08 39.18
N SER A 421 -4.38 22.99 39.34
CA SER A 421 -3.69 23.49 40.53
C SER A 421 -3.59 25.02 40.54
N LEU A 422 -3.40 25.64 39.36
CA LEU A 422 -3.46 27.10 39.21
C LEU A 422 -4.84 27.65 39.58
N TYR A 423 -5.91 26.95 39.19
CA TYR A 423 -7.28 27.32 39.58
C TYR A 423 -7.50 27.17 41.09
N GLN A 424 -7.08 26.05 41.69
CA GLN A 424 -7.18 25.84 43.15
C GLN A 424 -6.42 26.90 43.96
N ALA A 425 -5.19 27.21 43.55
CA ALA A 425 -4.37 28.22 44.20
C ALA A 425 -5.02 29.62 44.12
N ALA A 426 -5.67 29.94 43.00
CA ALA A 426 -6.30 31.23 42.80
C ALA A 426 -7.65 31.37 43.52
N VAL A 427 -8.38 30.27 43.75
CA VAL A 427 -9.66 30.25 44.49
C VAL A 427 -9.46 29.96 45.99
N GLY A 428 -8.24 29.56 46.41
CA GLY A 428 -7.93 29.25 47.82
C GLY A 428 -8.46 27.89 48.28
N LEU A 429 -8.69 26.95 47.35
CA LEU A 429 -9.16 25.60 47.66
C LEU A 429 -7.99 24.70 48.08
N VAL A 430 -8.16 23.93 49.17
CA VAL A 430 -7.17 22.97 49.68
C VAL A 430 -7.69 21.55 49.49
N GLY A 431 -6.92 20.67 48.82
CA GLY A 431 -7.29 19.27 48.53
C GLY A 431 -7.59 19.01 47.04
N ASN A 432 -8.17 17.85 46.71
CA ASN A 432 -8.51 17.50 45.32
C ASN A 432 -9.73 18.29 44.82
N LEU A 433 -9.67 18.83 43.59
CA LEU A 433 -10.75 19.61 43.00
C LEU A 433 -11.96 18.70 42.75
N GLN A 434 -13.07 18.98 43.41
CA GLN A 434 -14.34 18.33 43.12
C GLN A 434 -14.99 19.04 41.93
N ALA A 435 -15.54 18.29 40.97
CA ALA A 435 -16.14 18.87 39.77
C ALA A 435 -17.30 19.83 40.08
N SER A 436 -18.07 19.57 41.14
CA SER A 436 -19.15 20.46 41.61
C SER A 436 -18.65 21.79 42.23
N SER A 437 -17.35 21.91 42.52
CA SER A 437 -16.74 23.11 43.09
C SER A 437 -16.23 24.10 42.03
N VAL A 438 -16.30 23.76 40.74
CA VAL A 438 -15.88 24.63 39.65
C VAL A 438 -17.06 25.51 39.21
N SER A 439 -16.98 26.80 39.51
CA SER A 439 -18.00 27.79 39.12
C SER A 439 -17.52 28.74 38.03
N GLU A 440 -18.43 29.16 37.14
CA GLU A 440 -18.17 30.14 36.09
C GLU A 440 -17.72 31.49 36.68
N GLN A 441 -18.29 31.87 37.82
CA GLN A 441 -17.96 33.12 38.52
C GLN A 441 -16.51 33.11 39.01
N ASP A 442 -16.03 31.98 39.51
CA ASP A 442 -14.66 31.86 40.01
C ASP A 442 -13.64 31.79 38.85
N VAL A 443 -13.98 31.15 37.73
CA VAL A 443 -13.15 31.20 36.51
C VAL A 443 -13.01 32.64 36.00
N ASN A 444 -14.09 33.43 36.04
CA ASN A 444 -14.03 34.84 35.64
C ASN A 444 -13.16 35.68 36.59
N LYS A 445 -13.26 35.45 37.91
CA LYS A 445 -12.43 36.14 38.94
C LYS A 445 -10.94 35.87 38.78
N VAL A 446 -10.56 34.63 38.44
CA VAL A 446 -9.14 34.23 38.28
C VAL A 446 -8.51 34.80 36.99
N SER A 447 -9.31 35.39 36.11
CA SER A 447 -8.96 35.84 34.76
C SER A 447 -8.44 34.71 33.88
N LEU A 448 -9.14 34.43 32.77
CA LEU A 448 -8.74 33.43 31.77
C LEU A 448 -7.32 33.66 31.24
N SER A 449 -6.86 34.92 31.20
CA SER A 449 -5.50 35.25 30.78
C SER A 449 -4.43 34.60 31.68
N THR A 450 -4.66 34.53 32.99
CA THR A 450 -3.74 33.94 33.97
C THR A 450 -3.65 32.42 33.82
N LEU A 451 -4.78 31.76 33.59
CA LEU A 451 -4.87 30.30 33.45
C LEU A 451 -4.29 29.80 32.10
N THR A 452 -4.29 30.66 31.08
CA THR A 452 -3.82 30.36 29.72
C THR A 452 -2.40 30.85 29.41
N VAL A 453 -1.68 31.42 30.40
CA VAL A 453 -0.26 31.77 30.25
C VAL A 453 0.59 30.52 30.12
N LEU A 454 1.44 30.49 29.09
CA LEU A 454 2.46 29.46 28.95
C LEU A 454 3.70 29.77 29.80
N PRO A 455 4.21 28.80 30.57
CA PRO A 455 5.53 28.88 31.17
C PRO A 455 6.61 29.22 30.14
N ARG A 456 7.63 30.00 30.52
CA ARG A 456 8.73 30.43 29.62
C ARG A 456 9.40 29.25 28.89
N LYS A 457 9.52 28.10 29.55
CA LYS A 457 10.09 26.87 28.95
C LYS A 457 9.35 26.39 27.69
N PHE A 458 8.06 26.74 27.53
CA PHE A 458 7.24 26.34 26.38
C PHE A 458 7.07 27.44 25.33
N GLN A 459 7.61 28.64 25.56
CA GLN A 459 7.58 29.75 24.61
C GLN A 459 8.74 29.66 23.60
N ASN A 460 8.90 28.51 22.95
CA ASN A 460 9.99 28.27 22.00
C ASN A 460 9.52 27.51 20.76
N ARG A 461 10.23 27.66 19.64
CA ARG A 461 9.88 27.04 18.34
C ARG A 461 9.75 25.51 18.38
N PHE A 462 10.50 24.82 19.24
CA PHE A 462 10.48 23.36 19.31
C PHE A 462 9.21 22.81 19.96
N PHE A 463 8.66 23.55 20.92
CA PHE A 463 7.37 23.24 21.53
C PHE A 463 6.25 23.26 20.47
N TYR A 464 6.15 24.35 19.72
CA TYR A 464 5.18 24.48 18.62
C TYR A 464 5.43 23.45 17.51
N ALA A 465 6.68 23.18 17.14
CA ALA A 465 7.01 22.15 16.17
C ALA A 465 6.53 20.75 16.60
N SER A 466 6.63 20.44 17.91
CA SER A 466 6.18 19.15 18.47
C SER A 466 4.66 19.05 18.43
N TRP A 467 3.95 20.14 18.74
CA TRP A 467 2.50 20.21 18.64
C TRP A 467 2.02 20.05 17.19
N MET A 468 2.62 20.80 16.26
CA MET A 468 2.32 20.70 14.83
C MET A 468 2.59 19.28 14.30
N LYS A 469 3.70 18.65 14.68
CA LYS A 469 4.00 17.26 14.28
C LYS A 469 2.89 16.32 14.74
N LYS A 470 2.38 16.48 15.98
CA LYS A 470 1.28 15.67 16.51
C LYS A 470 0.00 15.88 15.70
N LEU A 471 -0.39 17.14 15.48
CA LEU A 471 -1.60 17.50 14.70
C LEU A 471 -1.53 16.97 13.26
N ILE A 472 -0.39 17.13 12.58
CA ILE A 472 -0.17 16.58 11.23
C ILE A 472 -0.27 15.05 11.24
N GLY A 473 0.27 14.38 12.28
CA GLY A 473 0.17 12.93 12.43
C GLY A 473 -1.27 12.43 12.62
N MET A 474 -2.14 13.26 13.20
CA MET A 474 -3.58 12.97 13.38
C MET A 474 -4.43 13.34 12.14
N GLY A 475 -3.82 13.86 11.06
CA GLY A 475 -4.55 14.33 9.87
C GLY A 475 -5.21 15.71 10.04
N GLU A 476 -4.99 16.38 11.17
CA GLU A 476 -5.56 17.69 11.50
C GLU A 476 -4.66 18.83 10.97
N VAL A 477 -4.47 18.88 9.65
CA VAL A 477 -3.51 19.77 8.99
C VAL A 477 -3.90 21.25 9.10
N ASP A 478 -5.18 21.57 8.92
CA ASP A 478 -5.67 22.94 9.07
C ASP A 478 -5.55 23.43 10.52
N SER A 479 -5.77 22.55 11.49
CA SER A 479 -5.52 22.83 12.92
C SER A 479 -4.02 23.08 13.18
N ALA A 480 -3.12 22.33 12.54
CA ALA A 480 -1.68 22.59 12.60
C ALA A 480 -1.29 23.94 11.98
N ALA A 481 -1.99 24.38 10.93
CA ALA A 481 -1.77 25.71 10.34
C ALA A 481 -2.18 26.84 11.29
N LEU A 482 -3.21 26.65 12.12
CA LEU A 482 -3.59 27.61 13.16
C LEU A 482 -2.54 27.75 14.27
N VAL A 483 -1.74 26.71 14.52
CA VAL A 483 -0.62 26.80 15.47
C VAL A 483 0.43 27.80 14.99
N ILE A 484 0.61 27.97 13.67
CA ILE A 484 1.50 29.00 13.12
C ILE A 484 0.99 30.42 13.45
N GLU A 485 -0.32 30.65 13.39
CA GLU A 485 -0.89 31.95 13.82
C GLU A 485 -0.55 32.25 15.25
N LEU A 486 -0.73 31.24 16.11
CA LEU A 486 -0.45 31.36 17.52
C LEU A 486 1.04 31.61 17.79
N MET A 487 1.94 31.02 16.99
CA MET A 487 3.37 31.34 17.06
C MET A 487 3.59 32.85 16.84
N TYR A 488 3.00 33.42 15.78
CA TYR A 488 3.10 34.86 15.52
C TYR A 488 2.48 35.72 16.63
N GLU A 489 1.27 35.36 17.13
CA GLU A 489 0.60 36.08 18.22
C GLU A 489 1.42 36.11 19.52
N ARG A 490 2.20 35.04 19.76
CA ARG A 490 3.08 34.92 20.93
C ARG A 490 4.49 35.43 20.67
N GLY A 491 4.75 36.07 19.54
CA GLY A 491 6.06 36.64 19.18
C GLY A 491 7.12 35.60 18.81
N VAL A 492 6.75 34.34 18.60
CA VAL A 492 7.65 33.27 18.13
C VAL A 492 7.58 33.19 16.61
N LYS A 493 8.68 33.50 15.92
CA LYS A 493 8.70 33.44 14.44
C LYS A 493 8.81 31.98 13.96
N PRO A 494 7.96 31.54 13.00
CA PRO A 494 8.09 30.22 12.42
C PRO A 494 9.26 30.15 11.43
N ASP A 495 10.01 29.07 11.50
CA ASP A 495 11.04 28.70 10.51
C ASP A 495 10.45 27.95 9.32
N ALA A 496 11.19 27.90 8.20
CA ALA A 496 10.82 27.17 6.99
C ALA A 496 10.44 25.70 7.24
N LYS A 497 11.04 25.03 8.23
CA LYS A 497 10.72 23.65 8.60
C LYS A 497 9.26 23.48 9.05
N HIS A 498 8.70 24.46 9.76
CA HIS A 498 7.30 24.37 10.21
C HIS A 498 6.35 24.47 9.02
N LEU A 499 6.59 25.43 8.11
CA LEU A 499 5.76 25.62 6.93
C LEU A 499 5.92 24.48 5.92
N ASN A 500 7.14 23.98 5.68
CA ASN A 500 7.39 22.80 4.86
C ASN A 500 6.59 21.58 5.35
N GLY A 501 6.50 21.39 6.67
CA GLY A 501 5.67 20.35 7.28
C GLY A 501 4.18 20.48 6.92
N ILE A 502 3.63 21.70 6.94
CA ILE A 502 2.24 21.97 6.56
C ILE A 502 2.03 21.80 5.06
N ILE A 503 2.89 22.38 4.22
CA ILE A 503 2.82 22.25 2.75
C ILE A 503 2.80 20.76 2.38
N ALA A 504 3.74 19.98 2.90
CA ALA A 504 3.79 18.55 2.64
C ALA A 504 2.54 17.80 3.14
N ALA A 505 1.96 18.23 4.27
CA ALA A 505 0.75 17.63 4.82
C ALA A 505 -0.49 17.93 3.95
N TRP A 506 -0.70 19.17 3.52
CA TRP A 506 -1.78 19.53 2.60
C TRP A 506 -1.65 18.84 1.23
N LEU A 507 -0.42 18.69 0.71
CA LEU A 507 -0.19 17.98 -0.53
C LEU A 507 -0.47 16.46 -0.41
N ARG A 508 -0.21 15.87 0.76
CA ARG A 508 -0.58 14.47 1.06
C ARG A 508 -2.08 14.27 1.22
N GLU A 509 -2.78 15.22 1.84
CA GLU A 509 -4.24 15.21 1.95
C GLU A 509 -4.91 15.20 0.56
N GLY A 510 -4.34 15.93 -0.40
CA GLY A 510 -4.68 15.79 -1.82
C GLY A 510 -5.99 16.46 -2.25
N GLY A 511 -6.72 17.09 -1.35
CA GLY A 511 -7.90 17.91 -1.69
C GLY A 511 -7.52 19.11 -2.58
N GLY A 512 -8.42 19.52 -3.48
CA GLY A 512 -8.18 20.65 -4.40
C GLY A 512 -7.81 21.94 -3.65
N ALA A 513 -8.59 22.30 -2.63
CA ALA A 513 -8.34 23.48 -1.80
C ALA A 513 -7.05 23.35 -0.97
N ALA A 514 -6.74 22.16 -0.45
CA ALA A 514 -5.51 21.91 0.30
C ALA A 514 -4.27 22.08 -0.60
N ARG A 515 -4.32 21.56 -1.83
CA ARG A 515 -3.25 21.74 -2.83
C ARG A 515 -3.02 23.21 -3.16
N GLU A 516 -4.09 23.97 -3.38
CA GLU A 516 -3.98 25.41 -3.66
C GLU A 516 -3.33 26.18 -2.50
N LYS A 517 -3.75 25.89 -1.25
CA LYS A 517 -3.11 26.46 -0.05
C LYS A 517 -1.62 26.12 0.01
N ALA A 518 -1.25 24.88 -0.29
CA ALA A 518 0.13 24.41 -0.28
C ALA A 518 0.99 25.08 -1.35
N GLU A 519 0.49 25.16 -2.59
CA GLU A 519 1.17 25.81 -3.70
C GLU A 519 1.35 27.31 -3.41
N ARG A 520 0.29 28.02 -2.98
CA ARG A 520 0.35 29.43 -2.62
C ARG A 520 1.39 29.71 -1.53
N LEU A 521 1.41 28.90 -0.47
CA LEU A 521 2.38 29.06 0.62
C LEU A 521 3.81 28.75 0.16
N GLY A 522 4.01 27.68 -0.62
CA GLY A 522 5.30 27.32 -1.17
C GLY A 522 5.88 28.41 -2.06
N TRP A 523 5.08 28.96 -2.97
CA TRP A 523 5.51 30.05 -3.84
C TRP A 523 5.77 31.35 -3.09
N ALA A 524 4.97 31.67 -2.06
CA ALA A 524 5.26 32.82 -1.18
C ALA A 524 6.63 32.70 -0.50
N MET A 525 6.99 31.50 -0.01
CA MET A 525 8.30 31.26 0.59
C MET A 525 9.45 31.35 -0.44
N VAL A 526 9.21 30.87 -1.67
CA VAL A 526 10.18 30.96 -2.78
C VAL A 526 10.42 32.42 -3.16
N GLN A 527 9.35 33.20 -3.34
CA GLN A 527 9.45 34.62 -3.66
C GLN A 527 10.21 35.38 -2.57
N GLN A 528 9.86 35.17 -1.29
CA GLN A 528 10.56 35.78 -0.17
C GLN A 528 12.06 35.47 -0.18
N ARG A 529 12.45 34.26 -0.57
CA ARG A 529 13.88 33.89 -0.69
C ARG A 529 14.56 34.66 -1.83
N ILE A 530 13.91 34.74 -2.99
CA ILE A 530 14.43 35.48 -4.15
C ILE A 530 14.58 36.97 -3.80
N ASP A 531 13.56 37.57 -3.18
CA ASP A 531 13.58 38.97 -2.76
C ASP A 531 14.74 39.27 -1.81
N LEU A 532 15.01 38.38 -0.84
CA LEU A 532 16.15 38.51 0.06
C LEU A 532 17.50 38.40 -0.67
N VAL A 533 17.60 37.59 -1.72
CA VAL A 533 18.80 37.46 -2.54
C VAL A 533 19.00 38.72 -3.38
N CYS A 534 17.94 39.23 -4.01
CA CYS A 534 17.94 40.47 -4.77
C CYS A 534 18.31 41.68 -3.90
N ALA A 535 17.69 41.83 -2.73
CA ALA A 535 17.96 42.93 -1.79
C ALA A 535 19.41 42.92 -1.26
N ARG A 536 20.06 41.75 -1.17
CA ARG A 536 21.48 41.64 -0.80
C ARG A 536 22.42 41.98 -1.96
N ALA A 537 22.02 41.67 -3.19
CA ALA A 537 22.82 41.96 -4.37
C ALA A 537 22.76 43.45 -4.75
N ASN A 538 21.60 44.08 -4.55
CA ASN A 538 21.34 45.49 -4.80
C ASN A 538 20.62 46.07 -3.57
N PRO A 539 21.30 46.70 -2.60
CA PRO A 539 20.62 47.41 -1.52
C PRO A 539 19.85 48.59 -2.12
N PRO A 540 18.50 48.63 -2.08
CA PRO A 540 17.78 49.74 -2.67
C PRO A 540 17.64 50.91 -1.67
N GLU A 541 17.99 52.11 -2.11
CA GLU A 541 17.23 53.31 -1.72
C GLU A 541 15.78 53.08 -2.19
N LYS A 542 14.90 52.74 -1.23
CA LYS A 542 13.43 52.56 -1.37
C LYS A 542 12.97 51.75 -2.59
N ALA A 543 12.73 50.46 -2.38
CA ALA A 543 12.02 49.62 -3.35
C ALA A 543 10.55 50.08 -3.54
N PRO A 544 10.01 50.07 -4.78
CA PRO A 544 8.60 50.29 -5.03
C PRO A 544 7.81 49.06 -4.60
N GLN A 545 6.76 49.27 -3.79
CA GLN A 545 5.79 48.24 -3.42
C GLN A 545 4.86 47.99 -4.61
N LEU A 546 4.88 46.77 -5.15
CA LEU A 546 3.82 46.31 -6.06
C LEU A 546 2.62 45.92 -5.21
N ALA A 547 1.55 46.72 -5.32
CA ALA A 547 0.25 46.40 -4.76
C ALA A 547 -0.34 45.21 -5.54
N ILE A 548 -0.54 44.09 -4.86
CA ILE A 548 -1.40 43.01 -5.35
C ILE A 548 -2.81 43.42 -4.94
N ASP A 549 -3.66 43.72 -5.93
CA ASP A 549 -5.06 44.07 -5.72
C ASP A 549 -5.76 42.98 -4.88
N GLN A 550 -6.21 43.41 -3.70
CA GLN A 550 -7.01 42.61 -2.78
C GLN A 550 -8.49 42.84 -3.10
N GLU A 551 -9.06 42.04 -3.97
CA GLU A 551 -10.51 41.86 -4.02
C GLU A 551 -10.79 40.44 -4.53
N VAL A 552 -11.25 39.55 -3.62
CA VAL A 552 -12.30 38.51 -3.79
C VAL A 552 -12.32 37.59 -2.54
N ASP A 553 -13.49 37.54 -1.91
CA ASP A 553 -14.08 36.61 -0.95
C ASP A 553 -13.28 36.01 0.23
N SER A 554 -13.66 36.52 1.40
CA SER A 554 -13.34 36.04 2.74
C SER A 554 -13.92 34.66 3.06
N SER A 555 -13.27 33.61 2.54
CA SER A 555 -13.44 32.24 3.06
C SER A 555 -12.10 31.72 3.60
N ARG A 556 -11.91 31.85 4.92
CA ARG A 556 -10.98 31.06 5.77
C ARG A 556 -9.58 30.76 5.21
N LEU A 557 -8.87 31.78 4.72
CA LEU A 557 -7.40 31.72 4.63
C LEU A 557 -6.79 32.22 5.95
N PRO A 558 -5.84 31.49 6.57
CA PRO A 558 -5.12 31.99 7.74
C PRO A 558 -4.36 33.29 7.42
N ARG A 559 -4.47 34.29 8.31
CA ARG A 559 -3.85 35.62 8.20
C ARG A 559 -2.31 35.57 8.10
N PHE A 560 -1.66 34.48 8.48
CA PHE A 560 -0.21 34.29 8.39
C PHE A 560 0.29 34.23 6.95
N MET A 561 -0.55 33.79 6.00
CA MET A 561 -0.22 33.85 4.58
C MET A 561 -0.13 35.29 4.05
N GLN A 562 -0.66 36.27 4.80
CA GLN A 562 -0.55 37.71 4.53
C GLN A 562 0.60 38.38 5.31
N ARG A 563 1.29 37.63 6.19
CA ARG A 563 2.42 38.10 7.01
C ARG A 563 3.75 37.65 6.40
N ALA A 564 4.86 38.22 6.89
CA ALA A 564 6.20 37.83 6.45
C ALA A 564 6.46 36.34 6.71
N VAL A 565 6.47 35.55 5.62
CA VAL A 565 6.82 34.13 5.63
C VAL A 565 8.35 33.97 5.75
N PRO A 566 8.85 32.88 6.36
CA PRO A 566 10.26 32.55 6.31
C PRO A 566 10.70 32.26 4.86
N PRO A 567 11.94 32.59 4.49
CA PRO A 567 12.45 32.28 3.16
C PRO A 567 12.50 30.77 2.92
N ALA A 568 12.20 30.35 1.70
CA ALA A 568 12.28 28.96 1.27
C ALA A 568 13.66 28.34 1.53
N SER A 569 13.64 27.05 1.88
CA SER A 569 14.81 26.18 1.94
C SER A 569 14.79 25.19 0.78
N ILE A 570 15.88 24.44 0.58
CA ILE A 570 15.92 23.37 -0.44
C ILE A 570 14.76 22.37 -0.28
N GLU A 571 14.34 22.09 0.95
CA GLU A 571 13.20 21.22 1.24
C GLU A 571 11.88 21.78 0.69
N THR A 572 11.67 23.10 0.73
CA THR A 572 10.50 23.75 0.11
C THR A 572 10.47 23.48 -1.41
N PHE A 573 11.61 23.64 -2.07
CA PHE A 573 11.76 23.34 -3.49
C PHE A 573 11.56 21.84 -3.79
N SER A 574 12.12 20.94 -2.97
CA SER A 574 11.93 19.50 -3.15
C SER A 574 10.46 19.07 -2.99
N ILE A 575 9.71 19.67 -2.05
CA ILE A 575 8.29 19.38 -1.85
C ILE A 575 7.46 19.82 -3.07
N LEU A 576 7.68 21.05 -3.56
CA LEU A 576 7.00 21.55 -4.76
C LEU A 576 7.39 20.74 -6.00
N LEU A 577 8.66 20.37 -6.13
CA LEU A 577 9.15 19.54 -7.24
C LEU A 577 8.45 18.19 -7.25
N LEU A 578 8.38 17.50 -6.11
CA LEU A 578 7.70 16.20 -6.01
C LEU A 578 6.22 16.32 -6.39
N HIS A 579 5.57 17.43 -6.04
CA HIS A 579 4.19 17.68 -6.42
C HIS A 579 4.00 17.86 -7.93
N TYR A 580 4.76 18.74 -8.57
CA TYR A 580 4.63 19.00 -10.01
C TYR A 580 5.07 17.80 -10.86
N THR A 581 6.13 17.10 -10.46
CA THR A 581 6.60 15.88 -11.17
C THR A 581 5.62 14.71 -11.04
N ARG A 582 4.74 14.68 -10.03
CA ARG A 582 3.66 13.70 -9.91
C ARG A 582 2.43 14.07 -10.74
N LYS A 583 2.18 15.37 -10.94
CA LYS A 583 1.14 15.87 -11.85
C LYS A 583 1.52 15.76 -13.33
N GLY A 584 2.81 15.59 -13.64
CA GLY A 584 3.32 15.64 -15.02
C GLY A 584 3.36 17.07 -15.58
N ASP A 585 3.48 18.08 -14.70
CA ASP A 585 3.52 19.49 -15.09
C ASP A 585 4.98 19.94 -15.30
N ASP A 586 5.54 19.57 -16.46
CA ASP A 586 6.95 19.79 -16.79
C ASP A 586 7.32 21.27 -16.89
N ASP A 587 6.39 22.14 -17.25
CA ASP A 587 6.62 23.58 -17.36
C ASP A 587 6.84 24.19 -15.98
N MET A 588 6.01 23.81 -15.00
CA MET A 588 6.21 24.23 -13.61
C MET A 588 7.48 23.65 -13.00
N VAL A 589 7.87 22.42 -13.37
CA VAL A 589 9.16 21.84 -12.96
C VAL A 589 10.34 22.66 -13.47
N LYS A 590 10.35 23.00 -14.78
CA LYS A 590 11.40 23.85 -15.37
C LYS A 590 11.45 25.23 -14.72
N TYR A 591 10.29 25.84 -14.49
CA TYR A 591 10.20 27.13 -13.82
C TYR A 591 10.73 27.06 -12.38
N LEU A 592 10.39 26.02 -11.62
CA LEU A 592 10.88 25.83 -10.26
C LEU A 592 12.42 25.64 -10.22
N VAL A 593 12.99 24.91 -11.17
CA VAL A 593 14.45 24.74 -11.31
C VAL A 593 15.13 26.08 -11.61
N LYS A 594 14.53 26.92 -12.47
CA LYS A 594 15.02 28.28 -12.71
C LYS A 594 14.99 29.11 -11.42
N CYS A 595 13.87 29.11 -10.71
CA CYS A 595 13.71 29.83 -9.44
C CYS A 595 14.69 29.36 -8.35
N LEU A 596 15.11 28.09 -8.37
CA LEU A 596 16.14 27.58 -7.46
C LEU A 596 17.50 28.28 -7.69
N GLY A 597 17.84 28.52 -8.97
CA GLY A 597 19.01 29.31 -9.37
C GLY A 597 18.89 30.77 -8.92
N ASP A 598 17.75 31.40 -9.19
CA ASP A 598 17.47 32.79 -8.77
C ASP A 598 17.53 32.95 -7.24
N ALA A 599 17.05 31.94 -6.50
CA ALA A 599 17.10 31.86 -5.04
C ALA A 599 18.52 31.58 -4.48
N ARG A 600 19.52 31.33 -5.34
CA ARG A 600 20.89 30.93 -4.98
C ARG A 600 20.89 29.82 -3.94
N ILE A 601 20.10 28.77 -4.15
CA ILE A 601 20.07 27.57 -3.31
C ILE A 601 20.70 26.43 -4.12
N HIS A 602 21.68 25.75 -3.53
CA HIS A 602 22.28 24.58 -4.16
C HIS A 602 21.32 23.37 -4.07
N PRO A 603 21.12 22.63 -5.18
CA PRO A 603 20.42 21.36 -5.15
C PRO A 603 21.10 20.36 -4.21
N ASN A 604 20.32 19.50 -3.58
CA ASN A 604 20.82 18.35 -2.82
C ASN A 604 20.46 17.04 -3.54
N SER A 605 20.99 15.91 -3.06
CA SER A 605 20.73 14.58 -3.64
C SER A 605 19.22 14.28 -3.71
N TYR A 606 18.46 14.63 -2.67
CA TYR A 606 17.01 14.45 -2.66
C TYR A 606 16.28 15.20 -3.79
N PHE A 607 16.67 16.45 -4.09
CA PHE A 607 16.13 17.22 -5.21
C PHE A 607 16.53 16.61 -6.56
N MET A 608 17.78 16.18 -6.69
CA MET A 608 18.30 15.48 -7.86
C MET A 608 17.51 14.18 -8.13
N ASN A 609 17.30 13.35 -7.11
CA ASN A 609 16.61 12.06 -7.23
C ASN A 609 15.19 12.21 -7.75
N HIS A 610 14.44 13.23 -7.31
CA HIS A 610 13.09 13.50 -7.84
C HIS A 610 13.09 13.84 -9.32
N LEU A 611 14.10 14.55 -9.81
CA LEU A 611 14.25 14.81 -11.24
C LEU A 611 14.62 13.53 -12.00
N LEU A 612 15.52 12.70 -11.47
CA LEU A 612 15.88 11.42 -12.09
C LEU A 612 14.67 10.49 -12.18
N TYR A 613 13.88 10.36 -11.11
CA TYR A 613 12.66 9.56 -11.11
C TYR A 613 11.57 10.12 -12.04
N ALA A 614 11.54 11.43 -12.28
CA ALA A 614 10.65 12.00 -13.30
C ALA A 614 11.04 11.55 -14.70
N GLU A 615 12.33 11.61 -15.05
CA GLU A 615 12.82 11.09 -16.34
C GLU A 615 12.62 9.57 -16.47
N LEU A 616 12.78 8.84 -15.38
CA LEU A 616 12.55 7.39 -15.36
C LEU A 616 11.08 7.05 -15.65
N ARG A 617 10.13 7.83 -15.10
CA ARG A 617 8.70 7.67 -15.40
C ARG A 617 8.39 7.98 -16.86
N ASN A 618 9.08 8.94 -17.46
CA ASN A 618 9.00 9.26 -18.88
C ASN A 618 9.71 8.21 -19.77
N GLN A 619 10.42 7.25 -19.17
CA GLN A 619 11.24 6.23 -19.85
C GLN A 619 12.33 6.83 -20.77
N ASP A 620 12.78 8.07 -20.49
CA ASP A 620 13.86 8.71 -21.24
C ASP A 620 15.22 8.41 -20.59
N ILE A 621 15.81 7.29 -21.02
CA ILE A 621 17.10 6.78 -20.53
C ILE A 621 18.23 7.79 -20.80
N ALA A 622 18.21 8.45 -21.96
CA ALA A 622 19.25 9.38 -22.37
C ALA A 622 19.20 10.67 -21.55
N ALA A 623 18.00 11.25 -21.37
CA ALA A 623 17.82 12.44 -20.55
C ALA A 623 18.17 12.17 -19.09
N LEU A 624 17.77 11.01 -18.55
CA LEU A 624 18.09 10.61 -17.18
C LEU A 624 19.60 10.56 -16.94
N TRP A 625 20.36 9.89 -17.82
CA TRP A 625 21.81 9.77 -17.69
C TRP A 625 22.53 11.12 -17.82
N ASN A 626 22.15 11.93 -18.82
CA ASN A 626 22.70 13.27 -18.99
C ASN A 626 22.43 14.17 -17.78
N LYS A 627 21.22 14.07 -17.21
CA LYS A 627 20.83 14.83 -16.02
C LYS A 627 21.62 14.39 -14.80
N PHE A 628 21.81 13.07 -14.62
CA PHE A 628 22.66 12.54 -13.56
C PHE A 628 24.09 13.09 -13.66
N LEU A 629 24.74 13.00 -14.82
CA LEU A 629 26.10 13.51 -15.02
C LEU A 629 26.20 15.02 -14.74
N THR A 630 25.26 15.81 -15.28
CA THR A 630 25.25 17.27 -15.13
C THR A 630 25.07 17.68 -13.66
N MET A 631 24.15 17.04 -12.95
CA MET A 631 23.88 17.39 -11.55
C MET A 631 24.95 16.86 -10.61
N SER A 632 25.54 15.70 -10.89
CA SER A 632 26.60 15.09 -10.06
C SER A 632 27.88 15.94 -10.01
N ALA A 633 28.08 16.83 -10.99
CA ALA A 633 29.18 17.80 -10.97
C ALA A 633 29.08 18.84 -9.85
N THR A 634 27.86 19.11 -9.36
CA THR A 634 27.59 20.14 -8.33
C THR A 634 26.99 19.57 -7.05
N THR A 635 26.32 18.42 -7.16
CA THR A 635 25.56 17.77 -6.10
C THR A 635 26.15 16.39 -5.87
N GLN A 636 26.52 16.06 -4.63
CA GLN A 636 26.97 14.69 -4.34
C GLN A 636 25.78 13.71 -4.45
N PRO A 637 25.87 12.66 -5.28
CA PRO A 637 24.83 11.63 -5.35
C PRO A 637 24.78 10.81 -4.05
N ASP A 638 23.69 10.09 -3.84
CA ASP A 638 23.50 9.15 -2.73
C ASP A 638 23.07 7.76 -3.24
N LEU A 639 22.88 6.79 -2.33
CA LEU A 639 22.44 5.43 -2.71
C LEU A 639 21.12 5.44 -3.48
N GLU A 640 20.22 6.37 -3.16
CA GLU A 640 18.94 6.51 -3.84
C GLU A 640 19.13 7.02 -5.29
N SER A 641 20.12 7.90 -5.53
CA SER A 641 20.52 8.26 -6.90
C SER A 641 20.92 7.01 -7.70
N TYR A 642 21.73 6.13 -7.11
CA TYR A 642 22.15 4.88 -7.76
C TYR A 642 21.01 3.87 -7.88
N ALA A 643 20.11 3.78 -6.92
CA ALA A 643 18.90 2.96 -7.02
C ALA A 643 18.07 3.35 -8.26
N CYS A 644 17.85 4.66 -8.46
CA CYS A 644 17.18 5.16 -9.66
C CYS A 644 17.95 4.82 -10.97
N LEU A 645 19.28 4.88 -10.96
CA LEU A 645 20.10 4.48 -12.11
C LEU A 645 19.99 2.98 -12.40
N TRP A 646 19.98 2.14 -11.37
CA TRP A 646 19.77 0.71 -11.51
C TRP A 646 18.36 0.37 -11.98
N ASP A 647 17.35 1.16 -11.58
CA ASP A 647 15.99 1.02 -12.10
C ASP A 647 15.93 1.34 -13.58
N CYS A 648 16.62 2.40 -14.00
CA CYS A 648 16.84 2.71 -15.41
C CYS A 648 17.59 1.58 -16.12
N GLY A 649 18.61 1.00 -15.48
CA GLY A 649 19.36 -0.15 -15.97
C GLY A 649 18.48 -1.37 -16.25
N LYS A 650 17.45 -1.64 -15.44
CA LYS A 650 16.47 -2.72 -15.73
C LYS A 650 15.78 -2.51 -17.07
N LEU A 651 15.45 -1.27 -17.44
CA LEU A 651 14.82 -0.94 -18.73
C LEU A 651 15.80 -1.08 -19.88
N GLN A 652 17.06 -0.65 -19.66
CA GLN A 652 18.12 -0.62 -20.67
C GLN A 652 18.70 -2.00 -20.99
N TYR A 653 18.97 -2.82 -19.97
CA TYR A 653 19.65 -4.11 -20.13
C TYR A 653 18.71 -5.25 -20.49
N ASP A 654 17.39 -5.07 -20.35
CA ASP A 654 16.40 -6.02 -20.82
C ASP A 654 16.34 -6.02 -22.36
N ARG A 655 17.16 -6.88 -22.98
CA ARG A 655 17.26 -7.06 -24.44
C ARG A 655 15.95 -7.51 -25.11
N GLY A 656 14.88 -7.80 -24.35
CA GLY A 656 13.54 -8.01 -24.88
C GLY A 656 12.79 -6.72 -25.28
N ARG A 657 13.25 -5.56 -24.79
CA ARG A 657 12.67 -4.23 -25.07
C ARG A 657 13.34 -3.55 -26.27
N THR A 658 12.60 -2.68 -26.96
CA THR A 658 13.01 -2.02 -28.21
C THR A 658 13.92 -0.80 -28.01
N THR A 659 14.07 -0.30 -26.78
CA THR A 659 14.76 0.95 -26.46
C THR A 659 16.15 0.68 -25.88
N PHE A 660 17.11 0.29 -26.72
CA PHE A 660 18.51 0.26 -26.34
C PHE A 660 19.16 1.61 -26.68
N VAL A 661 19.61 2.33 -25.66
CA VAL A 661 20.30 3.63 -25.83
C VAL A 661 21.80 3.44 -25.69
N ALA A 662 22.57 3.66 -26.76
CA ALA A 662 24.02 3.39 -26.76
C ALA A 662 24.85 4.24 -25.78
N GLY A 663 24.33 5.37 -25.29
CA GLY A 663 25.04 6.29 -24.40
C GLY A 663 24.87 6.02 -22.90
N PHE A 664 24.09 5.02 -22.49
CA PHE A 664 23.92 4.64 -21.08
C PHE A 664 25.05 3.65 -20.68
N PRO A 665 25.63 3.77 -19.46
CA PRO A 665 26.73 2.92 -19.03
C PRO A 665 26.37 1.43 -19.04
N THR A 666 27.36 0.58 -19.23
CA THR A 666 27.22 -0.86 -19.01
C THR A 666 27.01 -1.17 -17.52
N ALA A 667 26.52 -2.37 -17.18
CA ALA A 667 26.33 -2.75 -15.79
C ALA A 667 27.63 -2.69 -14.98
N ARG A 668 28.77 -3.01 -15.62
CA ARG A 668 30.10 -2.90 -15.02
C ARG A 668 30.49 -1.45 -14.74
N GLU A 669 30.34 -0.56 -15.72
CA GLU A 669 30.64 0.87 -15.57
C GLU A 669 29.75 1.54 -14.52
N LEU A 670 28.45 1.23 -14.50
CA LEU A 670 27.52 1.78 -13.50
C LEU A 670 27.89 1.33 -12.08
N PHE A 671 28.26 0.06 -11.93
CA PHE A 671 28.75 -0.48 -10.66
C PHE A 671 30.06 0.19 -10.24
N TYR A 672 31.01 0.36 -11.16
CA TYR A 672 32.25 1.10 -10.92
C TYR A 672 31.96 2.53 -10.44
N HIS A 673 31.05 3.25 -11.09
CA HIS A 673 30.64 4.60 -10.67
C HIS A 673 30.08 4.62 -9.23
N MET A 674 29.29 3.61 -8.86
CA MET A 674 28.75 3.47 -7.51
C MET A 674 29.86 3.17 -6.49
N MET A 675 30.77 2.26 -6.79
CA MET A 675 31.87 1.91 -5.89
C MET A 675 32.87 3.06 -5.75
N HIS A 676 33.23 3.72 -6.85
CA HIS A 676 34.11 4.89 -6.83
C HIS A 676 33.50 6.05 -6.02
N TRP A 677 32.19 6.27 -6.13
CA TRP A 677 31.51 7.23 -5.25
C TRP A 677 31.63 6.81 -3.78
N TYR A 678 31.31 5.55 -3.46
CA TYR A 678 31.36 5.03 -2.10
C TYR A 678 32.76 5.16 -1.47
N THR A 679 33.82 4.82 -2.21
CA THR A 679 35.21 4.92 -1.72
C THR A 679 35.65 6.36 -1.47
N ASN A 680 35.08 7.33 -2.19
CA ASN A 680 35.39 8.75 -2.02
C ASN A 680 34.57 9.42 -0.90
N LEU A 681 33.61 8.72 -0.28
CA LEU A 681 32.90 9.22 0.89
C LEU A 681 33.82 9.25 2.12
N PRO A 682 33.63 10.21 3.05
CA PRO A 682 34.29 10.18 4.35
C PRO A 682 33.86 8.93 5.15
N ASN A 683 34.67 8.47 6.11
CA ASN A 683 34.38 7.27 6.93
C ASN A 683 32.96 7.26 7.53
N ARG A 684 32.47 8.43 7.96
CA ARG A 684 31.09 8.59 8.47
C ARG A 684 30.04 8.37 7.38
N GLY A 685 30.30 8.85 6.16
CA GLY A 685 29.45 8.66 4.99
C GLY A 685 29.44 7.21 4.52
N GLN A 686 30.59 6.54 4.53
CA GLN A 686 30.67 5.10 4.24
C GLN A 686 29.88 4.27 5.26
N SER A 687 29.98 4.59 6.55
CA SER A 687 29.22 3.91 7.61
C SER A 687 27.70 4.11 7.42
N ALA A 688 27.27 5.35 7.13
CA ALA A 688 25.87 5.63 6.85
C ALA A 688 25.36 4.90 5.58
N ALA A 689 26.15 4.88 4.50
CA ALA A 689 25.80 4.15 3.29
C ALA A 689 25.71 2.64 3.55
N ARG A 690 26.58 2.07 4.39
CA ARG A 690 26.46 0.65 4.80
C ARG A 690 25.17 0.37 5.58
N GLU A 691 24.76 1.26 6.48
CA GLU A 691 23.51 1.13 7.23
C GLU A 691 22.25 1.32 6.35
N GLU A 692 22.35 2.15 5.31
CA GLU A 692 21.23 2.49 4.41
C GLU A 692 21.11 1.54 3.20
N PHE A 693 22.16 0.77 2.87
CA PHE A 693 22.14 -0.17 1.75
C PHE A 693 21.09 -1.27 2.00
N SER A 694 20.10 -1.36 1.12
CA SER A 694 18.96 -2.27 1.29
C SER A 694 19.12 -3.57 0.49
N LYS A 695 18.39 -4.60 0.92
CA LYS A 695 18.30 -5.86 0.18
C LYS A 695 17.67 -5.66 -1.21
N GLU A 696 16.71 -4.76 -1.34
CA GLU A 696 16.11 -4.50 -2.66
C GLU A 696 17.15 -3.92 -3.64
N LEU A 697 18.03 -3.02 -3.17
CA LEU A 697 19.12 -2.49 -3.99
C LEU A 697 20.12 -3.59 -4.38
N TYR A 698 20.46 -4.49 -3.44
CA TYR A 698 21.29 -5.67 -3.74
C TYR A 698 20.69 -6.51 -4.88
N ASP A 699 19.44 -6.97 -4.71
CA ASP A 699 18.74 -7.81 -5.69
C ASP A 699 18.61 -7.12 -7.04
N GLN A 700 18.43 -5.79 -7.03
CA GLN A 700 18.31 -4.98 -8.23
C GLN A 700 19.63 -4.85 -8.99
N VAL A 701 20.75 -4.65 -8.30
CA VAL A 701 22.09 -4.66 -8.91
C VAL A 701 22.35 -6.01 -9.58
N ILE A 702 22.13 -7.11 -8.84
CA ILE A 702 22.35 -8.46 -9.38
C ILE A 702 21.42 -8.74 -10.56
N ARG A 703 20.13 -8.37 -10.46
CA ARG A 703 19.18 -8.48 -11.57
C ARG A 703 19.68 -7.76 -12.83
N CYS A 704 20.28 -6.58 -12.71
CA CYS A 704 20.82 -5.85 -13.86
C CYS A 704 22.01 -6.58 -14.51
N PHE A 705 22.91 -7.19 -13.74
CA PHE A 705 23.96 -8.07 -14.27
C PHE A 705 23.38 -9.34 -14.94
N CYS A 706 22.33 -9.90 -14.35
CA CYS A 706 21.61 -11.03 -14.94
C CYS A 706 20.95 -10.67 -16.29
N LEU A 707 20.34 -9.48 -16.38
CA LEU A 707 19.71 -8.98 -17.62
C LEU A 707 20.75 -8.66 -18.70
N SER A 708 21.91 -8.11 -18.33
CA SER A 708 23.01 -7.82 -19.26
C SER A 708 23.71 -9.09 -19.78
N LYS A 709 23.40 -10.26 -19.19
CA LYS A 709 24.00 -11.58 -19.47
C LYS A 709 25.50 -11.64 -19.17
N ASP A 710 25.94 -10.90 -18.16
CA ASP A 710 27.34 -10.78 -17.78
C ASP A 710 27.69 -11.72 -16.60
N LEU A 711 28.09 -12.96 -16.90
CA LEU A 711 28.43 -13.95 -15.88
C LEU A 711 29.65 -13.55 -15.03
N PRO A 712 30.80 -13.12 -15.61
CA PRO A 712 31.94 -12.68 -14.80
C PRO A 712 31.59 -11.48 -13.91
N GLY A 713 30.85 -10.50 -14.43
CA GLY A 713 30.44 -9.34 -13.65
C GLY A 713 29.48 -9.67 -12.51
N THR A 714 28.55 -10.62 -12.73
CA THR A 714 27.65 -11.13 -11.68
C THR A 714 28.47 -11.72 -10.52
N LEU A 715 29.43 -12.60 -10.82
CA LEU A 715 30.29 -13.25 -9.82
C LEU A 715 31.05 -12.22 -8.97
N VAL A 716 31.69 -11.26 -9.64
CA VAL A 716 32.47 -10.22 -8.95
C VAL A 716 31.57 -9.32 -8.10
N ALA A 717 30.40 -8.92 -8.61
CA ALA A 717 29.46 -8.08 -7.88
C ALA A 717 28.97 -8.73 -6.57
N LEU A 718 28.70 -10.05 -6.58
CA LEU A 718 28.31 -10.79 -5.37
C LEU A 718 29.39 -10.70 -4.29
N HIS A 719 30.66 -10.87 -4.67
CA HIS A 719 31.79 -10.81 -3.73
C HIS A 719 32.06 -9.40 -3.21
N VAL A 720 32.00 -8.40 -4.09
CA VAL A 720 32.23 -7.00 -3.72
C VAL A 720 31.15 -6.53 -2.74
N ILE A 721 29.88 -6.82 -3.03
CA ILE A 721 28.78 -6.38 -2.18
C ILE A 721 28.81 -7.11 -0.84
N ARG A 722 29.17 -8.40 -0.80
CA ARG A 722 29.45 -9.10 0.46
C ARG A 722 30.56 -8.41 1.25
N HIS A 723 31.70 -8.14 0.63
CA HIS A 723 32.86 -7.57 1.32
C HIS A 723 32.60 -6.15 1.84
N ILE A 724 31.87 -5.32 1.09
CA ILE A 724 31.66 -3.91 1.42
C ILE A 724 30.42 -3.69 2.28
N PHE A 725 29.30 -4.34 1.97
CA PHE A 725 27.99 -4.11 2.59
C PHE A 725 27.47 -5.28 3.42
N GLY A 726 28.12 -6.45 3.37
CA GLY A 726 27.72 -7.62 4.18
C GLY A 726 26.47 -8.35 3.69
N PHE A 727 26.05 -8.12 2.44
CA PHE A 727 24.91 -8.81 1.84
C PHE A 727 25.36 -10.09 1.13
N PHE A 728 24.59 -11.16 1.35
CA PHE A 728 24.83 -12.48 0.77
C PHE A 728 23.70 -12.88 -0.18
N PRO A 729 23.97 -13.79 -1.14
CA PRO A 729 22.94 -14.29 -2.03
C PRO A 729 21.90 -15.05 -1.21
N ASP A 730 20.64 -14.76 -1.44
CA ASP A 730 19.51 -15.47 -0.88
C ASP A 730 18.79 -16.29 -1.97
N GLU A 731 17.68 -16.91 -1.61
CA GLU A 731 16.87 -17.68 -2.54
C GLU A 731 16.39 -16.85 -3.75
N THR A 732 16.09 -15.57 -3.55
CA THR A 732 15.71 -14.61 -4.61
C THR A 732 16.87 -14.40 -5.59
N THR A 733 18.07 -14.18 -5.06
CA THR A 733 19.29 -13.96 -5.82
C THR A 733 19.69 -15.22 -6.61
N ALA A 734 19.59 -16.39 -5.97
CA ALA A 734 19.83 -17.67 -6.62
C ALA A 734 18.89 -17.88 -7.82
N ARG A 735 17.59 -17.58 -7.65
CA ARG A 735 16.61 -17.64 -8.74
C ARG A 735 16.97 -16.71 -9.91
N LEU A 736 17.46 -15.49 -9.63
CA LEU A 736 17.90 -14.57 -10.69
C LEU A 736 19.08 -15.14 -11.49
N ILE A 737 20.06 -15.75 -10.80
CA ILE A 737 21.23 -16.37 -11.42
C ILE A 737 20.84 -17.60 -12.25
N VAL A 738 19.97 -18.47 -11.73
CA VAL A 738 19.46 -19.63 -12.46
C VAL A 738 18.78 -19.20 -13.76
N VAL A 739 17.94 -18.16 -13.69
CA VAL A 739 17.27 -17.60 -14.88
C VAL A 739 18.27 -16.97 -15.86
N GLN A 740 19.33 -16.31 -15.38
CA GLN A 740 20.40 -15.80 -16.24
C GLN A 740 21.08 -16.93 -17.02
N VAL A 741 21.45 -18.02 -16.33
CA VAL A 741 22.10 -19.18 -16.93
C VAL A 741 21.17 -19.86 -17.95
N ALA A 742 19.91 -20.07 -17.60
CA ALA A 742 18.93 -20.66 -18.52
C ALA A 742 18.72 -19.83 -19.80
N ARG A 743 18.79 -18.49 -19.70
CA ARG A 743 18.69 -17.57 -20.86
C ARG A 743 19.92 -17.54 -21.76
N LEU A 744 21.03 -18.17 -21.35
CA LEU A 744 22.25 -18.26 -22.14
C LEU A 744 22.27 -19.50 -23.06
N ALA A 745 21.48 -20.53 -22.77
CA ALA A 745 21.40 -21.77 -23.56
C ALA A 745 20.80 -21.61 -24.98
N GLY A 746 20.41 -20.39 -25.36
CA GLY A 746 20.00 -20.03 -26.73
C GLY A 746 18.56 -20.41 -27.08
N ALA A 747 17.90 -19.55 -27.86
CA ALA A 747 16.70 -19.89 -28.62
C ALA A 747 17.10 -19.97 -30.11
N PRO A 748 16.47 -20.85 -30.92
CA PRO A 748 16.78 -20.97 -32.36
C PRO A 748 16.72 -19.62 -33.09
N THR A 749 17.53 -19.45 -34.12
CA THR A 749 17.70 -18.21 -34.89
C THR A 749 16.40 -17.67 -35.49
N ASP A 750 15.38 -18.51 -35.69
CA ASP A 750 14.07 -18.15 -36.24
C ASP A 750 12.98 -17.84 -35.19
N THR A 751 13.35 -17.70 -33.90
CA THR A 751 12.34 -17.43 -32.86
C THR A 751 11.88 -15.97 -32.92
N PRO A 752 10.58 -15.67 -33.15
CA PRO A 752 10.11 -14.29 -33.28
C PRO A 752 10.32 -13.49 -31.99
N LYS A 753 10.70 -12.20 -32.12
CA LYS A 753 11.03 -11.28 -31.00
C LYS A 753 9.97 -11.21 -29.89
N ARG A 754 8.70 -11.48 -30.22
CA ARG A 754 7.58 -11.54 -29.25
C ARG A 754 7.61 -12.79 -28.36
N ARG A 755 8.10 -13.94 -28.86
CA ARG A 755 8.30 -15.19 -28.09
C ARG A 755 9.58 -15.19 -27.26
N LEU A 756 10.62 -14.46 -27.69
CA LEU A 756 11.84 -14.21 -26.89
C LEU A 756 11.57 -13.41 -25.59
N ARG A 757 10.46 -12.66 -25.52
CA ARG A 757 10.04 -11.92 -24.31
C ARG A 757 9.48 -12.82 -23.21
N ARG A 758 9.03 -14.03 -23.54
CA ARG A 758 8.49 -15.02 -22.61
C ARG A 758 9.35 -16.28 -22.58
N LEU A 759 10.68 -16.11 -22.50
CA LEU A 759 11.60 -17.25 -22.51
C LEU A 759 11.25 -18.27 -21.43
N SER A 760 10.96 -17.85 -20.18
CA SER A 760 10.58 -18.78 -19.09
C SER A 760 9.30 -19.59 -19.30
N SER A 761 8.42 -19.20 -20.24
CA SER A 761 7.22 -19.96 -20.59
C SER A 761 7.41 -20.85 -21.82
N THR A 762 8.56 -20.79 -22.48
CA THR A 762 8.86 -21.74 -23.56
C THR A 762 9.23 -23.09 -22.94
N PRO A 763 8.73 -24.22 -23.49
CA PRO A 763 9.01 -25.55 -22.94
C PRO A 763 10.53 -25.79 -22.80
N LYS A 764 11.32 -25.35 -23.78
CA LYS A 764 12.80 -25.42 -23.74
C LYS A 764 13.45 -24.59 -22.63
N SER A 765 12.88 -23.45 -22.24
CA SER A 765 13.42 -22.70 -21.09
C SER A 765 13.03 -23.32 -19.77
N LYS A 766 11.86 -23.96 -19.67
CA LYS A 766 11.49 -24.73 -18.47
C LYS A 766 12.45 -25.91 -18.30
N GLU A 767 12.75 -26.60 -19.39
CA GLU A 767 13.75 -27.67 -19.46
C GLU A 767 15.15 -27.16 -19.08
N ASN A 768 15.61 -26.05 -19.67
CA ASN A 768 16.89 -25.44 -19.30
C ASN A 768 16.94 -24.99 -17.83
N ILE A 769 15.84 -24.47 -17.28
CA ILE A 769 15.75 -24.14 -15.86
C ILE A 769 15.84 -25.43 -15.02
N GLY A 770 15.17 -26.51 -15.42
CA GLY A 770 15.27 -27.83 -14.79
C GLY A 770 16.71 -28.37 -14.78
N HIS A 771 17.41 -28.32 -15.92
CA HIS A 771 18.82 -28.71 -16.00
C HIS A 771 19.72 -27.86 -15.10
N VAL A 772 19.48 -26.55 -15.02
CA VAL A 772 20.27 -25.69 -14.13
C VAL A 772 19.94 -25.96 -12.67
N LYS A 773 18.68 -26.27 -12.32
CA LYS A 773 18.29 -26.68 -10.96
C LYS A 773 19.01 -27.96 -10.54
N GLN A 774 19.00 -28.99 -11.38
CA GLN A 774 19.73 -30.24 -11.13
C GLN A 774 21.24 -29.99 -10.93
N LEU A 775 21.84 -29.07 -11.70
CA LEU A 775 23.23 -28.70 -11.49
C LEU A 775 23.46 -28.00 -10.14
N VAL A 776 22.55 -27.13 -9.71
CA VAL A 776 22.63 -26.49 -8.39
C VAL A 776 22.49 -27.51 -7.27
N GLU A 777 21.57 -28.46 -7.40
CA GLU A 777 21.38 -29.58 -6.46
C GLU A 777 22.65 -30.41 -6.35
N LEU A 778 23.23 -30.85 -7.47
CA LEU A 778 24.48 -31.61 -7.49
C LEU A 778 25.66 -30.84 -6.84
N LEU A 779 25.78 -29.54 -7.11
CA LEU A 779 26.80 -28.70 -6.47
C LEU A 779 26.58 -28.57 -4.97
N SER A 780 25.31 -28.44 -4.55
CA SER A 780 24.95 -28.36 -3.14
C SER A 780 25.25 -29.67 -2.40
N GLU A 781 24.92 -30.82 -2.99
CA GLU A 781 25.23 -32.15 -2.45
C GLU A 781 26.73 -32.39 -2.33
N ARG A 782 27.51 -32.02 -3.36
CA ARG A 782 28.97 -32.13 -3.34
C ARG A 782 29.57 -31.33 -2.18
N LYS A 783 29.11 -30.10 -2.01
CA LYS A 783 29.59 -29.24 -0.94
C LYS A 783 29.11 -29.73 0.44
N LEU A 784 27.93 -30.36 0.54
CA LEU A 784 27.41 -30.92 1.79
C LEU A 784 28.24 -32.14 2.19
N ALA A 785 28.64 -32.97 1.23
CA ALA A 785 29.56 -34.08 1.46
C ALA A 785 30.92 -33.61 2.00
N ILE A 786 31.46 -32.48 1.50
CA ILE A 786 32.69 -31.88 2.02
C ILE A 786 32.51 -31.39 3.47
N LEU A 787 31.32 -30.89 3.80
CA LEU A 787 30.98 -30.38 5.12
C LEU A 787 30.79 -31.53 6.13
N HIS A 788 30.08 -32.59 5.74
CA HIS A 788 29.97 -33.83 6.50
C HIS A 788 31.33 -34.52 6.72
N ALA A 789 32.21 -34.50 5.72
CA ALA A 789 33.58 -35.02 5.85
C ALA A 789 34.42 -34.26 6.90
N ARG A 790 34.03 -33.02 7.23
CA ARG A 790 34.63 -32.21 8.30
C ARG A 790 33.90 -32.36 9.65
N GLY A 791 32.89 -33.23 9.73
CA GLY A 791 32.15 -33.53 10.95
C GLY A 791 31.18 -32.44 11.39
N GLN A 792 30.68 -31.62 10.46
CA GLN A 792 29.66 -30.60 10.70
C GLN A 792 28.38 -30.94 9.92
N GLU A 793 27.22 -30.45 10.37
CA GLU A 793 25.97 -30.49 9.62
C GLU A 793 25.52 -29.07 9.25
N LEU A 794 24.78 -28.92 8.13
CA LEU A 794 24.32 -27.60 7.66
C LEU A 794 23.46 -26.87 8.71
N ASP A 795 22.72 -27.63 9.51
CA ASP A 795 21.86 -27.09 10.56
C ASP A 795 22.60 -26.70 11.85
N ASP A 796 23.84 -27.12 12.01
CA ASP A 796 24.68 -26.71 13.13
C ASP A 796 25.48 -25.42 12.82
N LEU A 797 25.49 -24.99 11.54
CA LEU A 797 26.21 -23.80 11.12
C LEU A 797 25.51 -22.52 11.55
N GLU A 798 26.33 -21.52 11.89
CA GLU A 798 25.85 -20.17 12.17
C GLU A 798 25.18 -19.58 10.89
N PRO A 799 24.12 -18.75 11.02
CA PRO A 799 23.42 -18.20 9.84
C PRO A 799 24.33 -17.50 8.82
N GLN A 800 25.43 -16.89 9.25
CA GLN A 800 26.41 -16.26 8.36
C GLN A 800 27.23 -17.29 7.55
N GLU A 801 27.54 -18.44 8.14
CA GLU A 801 28.25 -19.54 7.47
C GLU A 801 27.36 -20.21 6.42
N ARG A 802 26.06 -20.37 6.70
CA ARG A 802 25.07 -20.85 5.71
C ARG A 802 24.96 -19.90 4.51
N GLN A 803 24.94 -18.59 4.77
CA GLN A 803 24.91 -17.57 3.72
C GLN A 803 26.21 -17.54 2.91
N GLN A 804 27.35 -17.79 3.56
CA GLN A 804 28.63 -17.92 2.89
C GLN A 804 28.68 -19.13 1.96
N TYR A 805 28.13 -20.24 2.42
CA TYR A 805 28.01 -21.47 1.64
C TYR A 805 27.12 -21.28 0.40
N GLN A 806 26.01 -20.54 0.54
CA GLN A 806 25.16 -20.19 -0.59
C GLN A 806 25.90 -19.33 -1.65
N LEU A 807 26.75 -18.39 -1.21
CA LEU A 807 27.62 -17.63 -2.12
C LEU A 807 28.58 -18.54 -2.89
N GLU A 808 29.18 -19.52 -2.22
CA GLU A 808 30.12 -20.44 -2.84
C GLU A 808 29.44 -21.32 -3.90
N ILE A 809 28.26 -21.86 -3.63
CA ILE A 809 27.49 -22.65 -4.62
C ILE A 809 27.16 -21.80 -5.86
N MET A 810 26.66 -20.57 -5.67
CA MET A 810 26.33 -19.69 -6.79
C MET A 810 27.57 -19.31 -7.62
N THR A 811 28.70 -19.14 -6.95
CA THR A 811 29.98 -18.83 -7.58
C THR A 811 30.50 -20.01 -8.39
N GLU A 812 30.44 -21.22 -7.84
CA GLU A 812 30.81 -22.46 -8.54
C GLU A 812 29.91 -22.70 -9.75
N LEU A 813 28.59 -22.50 -9.62
CA LEU A 813 27.65 -22.57 -10.73
C LEU A 813 28.08 -21.63 -11.88
N LEU A 814 28.34 -20.36 -11.57
CA LEU A 814 28.76 -19.38 -12.58
C LEU A 814 30.08 -19.79 -13.25
N ARG A 815 31.06 -20.28 -12.48
CA ARG A 815 32.35 -20.79 -13.00
C ARG A 815 32.17 -22.00 -13.91
N VAL A 816 31.37 -23.00 -13.51
CA VAL A 816 31.09 -24.20 -14.30
C VAL A 816 30.42 -23.84 -15.63
N VAL A 817 29.44 -22.93 -15.61
CA VAL A 817 28.75 -22.46 -16.82
C VAL A 817 29.71 -21.72 -17.76
N MET A 818 30.59 -20.86 -17.22
CA MET A 818 31.62 -20.19 -18.02
C MET A 818 32.63 -21.19 -18.61
N GLY A 819 33.05 -22.18 -17.83
CA GLY A 819 33.94 -23.26 -18.26
C GLY A 819 33.36 -24.07 -19.42
N ARG A 820 32.06 -24.43 -19.35
CA ARG A 820 31.36 -25.12 -20.44
C ARG A 820 31.28 -24.29 -21.73
N LYS A 821 31.22 -22.96 -21.63
CA LYS A 821 31.13 -22.07 -22.80
C LYS A 821 32.49 -21.80 -23.45
N LEU A 822 33.55 -21.68 -22.66
CA LEU A 822 34.88 -21.24 -23.11
C LEU A 822 35.87 -22.40 -23.31
N GLY A 823 35.63 -23.55 -22.69
CA GLY A 823 36.42 -24.78 -22.83
C GLY A 823 37.80 -24.75 -22.16
N ASP A 824 38.17 -23.67 -21.48
CA ASP A 824 39.50 -23.47 -20.89
C ASP A 824 39.40 -22.68 -19.56
N ALA A 825 39.83 -23.30 -18.46
CA ALA A 825 39.76 -22.73 -17.11
C ALA A 825 40.61 -21.45 -16.96
N SER A 826 41.77 -21.39 -17.61
CA SER A 826 42.65 -20.21 -17.59
C SER A 826 42.00 -18.99 -18.24
N ARG A 827 41.15 -19.22 -19.26
CA ARG A 827 40.40 -18.13 -19.91
C ARG A 827 39.25 -17.62 -19.06
N VAL A 828 38.60 -18.50 -18.30
CA VAL A 828 37.53 -18.12 -17.35
C VAL A 828 38.11 -17.20 -16.28
N GLU A 829 39.21 -17.58 -15.63
CA GLU A 829 39.82 -16.76 -14.58
C GLU A 829 40.38 -15.44 -15.11
N LYS A 830 40.92 -15.41 -16.34
CA LYS A 830 41.29 -14.14 -17.00
C LYS A 830 40.09 -13.21 -17.21
N GLN A 831 38.94 -13.74 -17.66
CA GLN A 831 37.73 -12.94 -17.83
C GLN A 831 37.17 -12.42 -16.50
N ILE A 832 37.26 -13.22 -15.43
CA ILE A 832 36.89 -12.81 -14.08
C ILE A 832 37.84 -11.69 -13.60
N ALA A 833 39.14 -11.83 -13.81
CA ALA A 833 40.12 -10.80 -13.45
C ALA A 833 39.89 -9.49 -14.21
N THR A 834 39.67 -9.54 -15.53
CA THR A 834 39.32 -8.36 -16.32
C THR A 834 38.02 -7.70 -15.84
N ALA A 835 37.00 -8.50 -15.50
CA ALA A 835 35.76 -7.98 -14.94
C ALA A 835 35.99 -7.33 -13.56
N ALA A 836 36.86 -7.90 -12.72
CA ALA A 836 37.23 -7.33 -11.43
C ALA A 836 37.93 -5.98 -11.59
N ASP A 837 38.83 -5.84 -12.56
CA ASP A 837 39.49 -4.56 -12.86
C ASP A 837 38.48 -3.50 -13.33
N GLU A 838 37.58 -3.86 -14.26
CA GLU A 838 36.53 -2.97 -14.77
C GLU A 838 35.53 -2.53 -13.69
N LEU A 839 35.29 -3.38 -12.69
CA LEU A 839 34.40 -3.10 -11.56
C LEU A 839 35.10 -2.36 -10.40
N GLY A 840 36.41 -2.11 -10.50
CA GLY A 840 37.21 -1.45 -9.45
C GLY A 840 37.48 -2.35 -8.24
N ALA A 841 37.49 -3.67 -8.44
CA ALA A 841 37.56 -4.70 -7.41
C ALA A 841 38.88 -5.50 -7.41
N ALA A 842 39.92 -4.98 -8.09
CA ALA A 842 41.24 -5.61 -8.18
C ALA A 842 41.84 -5.82 -6.78
N GLY A 843 41.82 -7.05 -6.28
CA GLY A 843 42.35 -7.42 -4.95
C GLY A 843 41.34 -8.03 -3.98
N ILE A 844 40.06 -8.13 -4.35
CA ILE A 844 39.08 -8.90 -3.57
C ILE A 844 39.28 -10.39 -3.82
N ASN A 845 39.22 -11.21 -2.76
CA ASN A 845 39.25 -12.67 -2.89
C ASN A 845 37.91 -13.16 -3.49
N LEU A 846 37.97 -13.73 -4.69
CA LEU A 846 36.81 -14.24 -5.44
C LEU A 846 36.60 -15.76 -5.26
N GLY A 847 37.26 -16.37 -4.28
CA GLY A 847 37.21 -17.81 -4.01
C GLY A 847 38.19 -18.63 -4.86
N PRO A 848 38.25 -19.96 -4.64
CA PRO A 848 39.17 -20.87 -5.32
C PRO A 848 38.87 -20.98 -6.82
N SER A 849 39.92 -21.26 -7.60
CA SER A 849 39.82 -21.45 -9.06
C SER A 849 39.26 -22.83 -9.39
N LEU A 850 38.71 -23.01 -10.60
CA LEU A 850 38.25 -24.33 -11.08
C LEU A 850 39.39 -25.38 -11.12
N GLU A 851 40.65 -24.95 -11.19
CA GLU A 851 41.81 -25.85 -11.21
C GLU A 851 42.12 -26.41 -9.81
N ASP A 852 41.88 -25.63 -8.74
CA ASP A 852 42.10 -26.08 -7.36
C ASP A 852 41.07 -27.13 -6.89
N ASP A 853 39.82 -27.06 -7.36
CA ASP A 853 38.76 -28.03 -7.05
C ASP A 853 38.87 -29.35 -7.86
N SER A 854 39.80 -29.41 -8.83
CA SER A 854 40.11 -30.63 -9.59
C SER A 854 41.23 -31.48 -8.96
N LEU A 855 41.86 -31.00 -7.88
CA LEU A 855 42.87 -31.72 -7.11
C LEU A 855 42.29 -32.62 -6.01
N LEU A 856 40.98 -32.70 -5.88
CA LEU A 856 40.27 -33.66 -5.04
C LEU A 856 39.24 -34.39 -5.92
N GLN A 857 39.75 -35.26 -6.80
CA GLN A 857 38.97 -36.22 -7.58
C GLN A 857 38.22 -37.20 -6.69
#